data_AF-Q2H967-F1
#
_entry.id   AF-Q2H967-F1
#
_cell.length_a   1.000
_cell.length_b   1.000
_cell.length_c   1.000
_cell.angle_alpha   90.00
_cell.angle_beta   90.00
_cell.angle_gamma   90.00
#
_symmetry.space_group_name_H-M   'P 1'
#
loop_
_entity.id
_entity.type
_entity.pdbx_description
1 polymer ?
#
loop_
_entity_poly.entity_id
_entity_poly.type
_entity_poly.pdbx_seq_one_letter_code
_entity_poly.pdbx_strand_id
1 'polypeptide(L)'
;MATSFADDCLPPENIYDSRNALFEAINAWAITRGYAFTTGKSTTEKSGRMTVTYACDRGRRPPEASSSRQRRTSSRVTSCPFSVLAKESSDGSWVLKHRPDSRFSVHNHEPSQHPVAHPVHRQLSGGTSQLADFSNAGLAPKEIQTLVRQSGSLATRQDIYNRIADVRRDACEGQSPIHALANQLEKEGFWSRIQFTPDGRVTAVLFAHPDSLAYLQAYPELLLLDCTYKTNKYGMPLLDMIGVDAAQRSFCIAFAFLSGETEEDYTWALEQLKSLYEQCNTTLPSVILTDRCLAAMNAASALFPSAATLICIWHANKAVLARCQPAFPEAEKWKEFYDSWHSIISSPTEEEYANRLAQFQQKYAVEHPNEVGYIKTTWLIPFKEKLGRSLSLVDWWATRRHRWSAGPDAAAMHPAPAHSGNSALMENPYDTAGFTAGGIVRGEDVVGLTGTGEELFGKEEKEMVEGFDSAVERVVVVFLGVDDRGVLLGGDGVVEGEGNAQGVEGLQREGFVYKDTRGAPYFAVDVTPRGEKAGVAEELIKRVTERGFTFKEATPRHMGLQAGHAAMYGQARALVDWNARTPFCAQCGQPTLSVHAGTKRVCPPTDRAGVPEGEPARERRPCATRGTVSNHSFPRTDPTVIMAIVSADGTKVLLGRQRRWPQYWFSTLAGFQEPGESIEEAVRREVWEESGVTVGRVILHSSQPWPFPASLMIGAIGQAMPGDGEKIFLGHDAELESAKWFPLEEVKEALVLGTSNLGEGAPEGYVEGALRLPPQTAIANRLITAVVEQWWVQPKM
;
A
#
# COMPACT_ATOMS: atom_id res chain seq x y z
N MET A 1 6.90 36.94 53.08
CA MET A 1 6.09 38.18 53.11
C MET A 1 4.73 37.82 52.56
N ALA A 2 3.63 38.09 53.28
CA ALA A 2 2.28 37.86 52.77
C ALA A 2 2.04 38.80 51.59
N THR A 3 1.79 38.26 50.40
CA THR A 3 1.52 39.04 49.19
C THR A 3 0.08 39.55 49.26
N SER A 4 -0.11 40.82 49.63
CA SER A 4 -1.41 41.51 49.49
C SER A 4 -1.63 41.94 48.04
N PHE A 5 -2.89 42.12 47.64
CA PHE A 5 -3.20 42.80 46.37
C PHE A 5 -2.62 44.21 46.36
N ALA A 6 -2.20 44.69 45.19
CA ALA A 6 -1.74 46.06 45.00
C ALA A 6 -2.91 47.06 45.17
N ASP A 7 -2.60 48.30 45.55
CA ASP A 7 -3.60 49.36 45.78
C ASP A 7 -4.41 49.70 44.51
N ASP A 8 -3.90 49.36 43.33
CA ASP A 8 -4.52 49.55 42.03
C ASP A 8 -5.33 48.31 41.54
N CYS A 9 -5.86 47.52 42.47
CA CYS A 9 -6.60 46.30 42.14
C CYS A 9 -7.87 46.56 41.30
N LEU A 10 -8.48 47.75 41.35
CA LEU A 10 -9.64 48.08 40.53
C LEU A 10 -9.26 48.43 39.08
N PRO A 11 -9.94 47.87 38.07
CA PRO A 11 -9.75 48.31 36.69
C PRO A 11 -10.23 49.76 36.51
N PRO A 12 -9.58 50.56 35.65
CA PRO A 12 -9.98 51.94 35.41
C PRO A 12 -11.38 52.01 34.80
N GLU A 13 -12.21 52.93 35.28
CA GLU A 13 -13.51 53.22 34.67
C GLU A 13 -13.29 53.75 33.25
N ASN A 14 -13.96 53.15 32.27
CA ASN A 14 -13.85 53.51 30.86
C ASN A 14 -15.10 53.10 30.07
N ILE A 15 -15.19 53.56 28.83
CA ILE A 15 -16.24 53.23 27.86
C ILE A 15 -15.66 52.27 26.82
N TYR A 16 -16.43 51.27 26.45
CA TYR A 16 -16.03 50.22 25.52
C TYR A 16 -17.09 50.04 24.44
N ASP A 17 -16.67 49.68 23.23
CA ASP A 17 -17.59 49.56 22.08
C ASP A 17 -18.54 48.36 22.19
N SER A 18 -18.22 47.37 23.03
CA SER A 18 -19.07 46.20 23.25
C SER A 18 -18.84 45.58 24.63
N ARG A 19 -19.79 44.73 25.04
CA ARG A 19 -19.68 43.91 26.25
C ARG A 19 -18.45 43.02 26.25
N ASN A 20 -18.10 42.45 25.10
CA ASN A 20 -16.96 41.54 24.98
C ASN A 20 -15.65 42.32 25.10
N ALA A 21 -15.52 43.47 24.42
CA ALA A 21 -14.36 44.34 24.53
C ALA A 21 -14.12 44.80 25.98
N LEU A 22 -15.18 45.18 26.70
CA LEU A 22 -15.11 45.50 28.13
C LEU A 22 -14.61 44.30 28.94
N PHE A 23 -15.20 43.12 28.74
CA PHE A 23 -14.84 41.91 29.49
C PHE A 23 -13.38 41.47 29.28
N GLU A 24 -12.89 41.58 28.04
CA GLU A 24 -11.50 41.31 27.70
C GLU A 24 -10.57 42.33 28.36
N ALA A 25 -10.90 43.62 28.28
CA ALA A 25 -10.08 44.68 28.87
C ALA A 25 -9.95 44.55 30.40
N ILE A 26 -11.04 44.28 31.12
CA ILE A 26 -10.97 44.11 32.58
C ILE A 26 -10.22 42.84 32.99
N ASN A 27 -10.23 41.78 32.16
CA ASN A 27 -9.45 40.57 32.44
C ASN A 27 -7.97 40.72 32.05
N ALA A 28 -7.66 41.49 31.01
CA ALA A 28 -6.29 41.91 30.70
C ALA A 28 -5.70 42.80 31.80
N TRP A 29 -6.53 43.59 32.48
CA TRP A 29 -6.13 44.30 33.70
C TRP A 29 -5.91 43.34 34.88
N ALA A 30 -6.83 42.40 35.09
CA ALA A 30 -6.83 41.49 36.23
C ALA A 30 -5.71 40.44 36.19
N ILE A 31 -5.31 39.97 35.00
CA ILE A 31 -4.32 38.89 34.83
C ILE A 31 -2.95 39.25 35.42
N THR A 32 -2.53 40.51 35.29
CA THR A 32 -1.27 41.03 35.83
C THR A 32 -1.31 41.24 37.35
N ARG A 33 -2.51 41.23 37.94
CA ARG A 33 -2.77 41.48 39.36
C ARG A 33 -3.21 40.23 40.13
N GLY A 34 -3.12 39.05 39.49
CA GLY A 34 -3.34 37.76 40.15
C GLY A 34 -4.81 37.43 40.45
N TYR A 35 -5.76 37.98 39.68
CA TYR A 35 -7.18 37.62 39.79
C TYR A 35 -7.87 37.57 38.41
N ALA A 36 -9.16 37.22 38.38
CA ALA A 36 -9.97 37.23 37.16
C ALA A 36 -11.41 37.63 37.44
N PHE A 37 -12.07 38.20 36.44
CA PHE A 37 -13.49 38.53 36.45
C PHE A 37 -14.31 37.45 35.76
N THR A 38 -15.47 37.14 36.33
CA THR A 38 -16.51 36.31 35.73
C THR A 38 -17.83 37.07 35.68
N THR A 39 -18.68 36.74 34.72
CA THR A 39 -20.03 37.29 34.65
C THR A 39 -20.84 36.84 35.87
N GLY A 40 -21.28 37.81 36.66
CA GLY A 40 -22.20 37.63 37.79
C GLY A 40 -23.64 37.90 37.37
N LYS A 41 -24.38 38.62 38.21
CA LYS A 41 -25.79 38.96 37.96
C LYS A 41 -25.91 39.97 36.80
N SER A 42 -26.78 39.68 35.84
CA SER A 42 -27.27 40.65 34.86
C SER A 42 -28.70 41.07 35.18
N THR A 43 -29.03 42.32 34.89
CA THR A 43 -30.39 42.87 35.03
C THR A 43 -30.70 43.71 33.80
N THR A 44 -31.82 43.43 33.17
CA THR A 44 -32.33 44.22 32.04
C THR A 44 -33.38 45.20 32.53
N GLU A 45 -33.20 46.47 32.20
CA GLU A 45 -34.16 47.52 32.52
C GLU A 45 -35.39 47.44 31.60
N LYS A 46 -36.49 48.10 31.97
CA LYS A 46 -37.70 48.19 31.12
C LYS A 46 -37.43 48.84 29.76
N SER A 47 -36.33 49.60 29.64
CA SER A 47 -35.83 50.23 28.42
C SER A 47 -35.09 49.27 27.48
N GLY A 48 -34.91 47.99 27.87
CA GLY A 48 -34.11 47.01 27.13
C GLY A 48 -32.62 47.04 27.45
N ARG A 49 -32.12 48.08 28.14
CA ARG A 49 -30.70 48.23 28.48
C ARG A 49 -30.27 47.25 29.55
N MET A 50 -29.07 46.68 29.40
CA MET A 50 -28.53 45.70 30.33
C MET A 50 -27.48 46.30 31.28
N THR A 51 -27.60 45.99 32.57
CA THR A 51 -26.53 46.16 33.56
C THR A 51 -25.99 44.79 33.95
N VAL A 52 -24.67 44.61 33.89
CA VAL A 52 -23.98 43.36 34.24
C VAL A 52 -23.03 43.61 35.40
N THR A 53 -23.05 42.74 36.40
CA THR A 53 -22.04 42.72 37.46
C THR A 53 -20.92 41.76 37.05
N TYR A 54 -19.68 42.23 36.98
CA TYR A 54 -18.51 41.37 36.84
C TYR A 54 -17.90 41.16 38.22
N ALA A 55 -17.86 39.92 38.70
CA ALA A 55 -17.40 39.56 40.03
C ALA A 55 -16.10 38.75 39.95
N CYS A 56 -15.31 38.78 41.02
CA CYS A 56 -14.15 37.91 41.16
C CYS A 56 -14.55 36.44 40.92
N ASP A 57 -13.72 35.70 40.19
CA ASP A 57 -13.97 34.29 39.87
C ASP A 57 -13.97 33.35 41.10
N ARG A 58 -13.48 33.83 42.25
CA ARG A 58 -13.62 33.20 43.57
C ARG A 58 -14.85 33.67 44.37
N GLY A 59 -15.71 34.51 43.78
CA GLY A 59 -16.84 35.17 44.44
C GLY A 59 -18.09 34.31 44.68
N ARG A 60 -18.14 33.08 44.13
CA ARG A 60 -19.26 32.16 44.37
C ARG A 60 -19.30 31.72 45.85
N ARG A 61 -20.37 31.05 46.28
CA ARG A 61 -20.39 30.42 47.61
C ARG A 61 -19.71 29.04 47.55
N PRO A 62 -18.85 28.69 48.52
CA PRO A 62 -18.39 27.32 48.66
C PRO A 62 -19.59 26.37 48.83
N PRO A 63 -19.50 25.14 48.28
CA PRO A 63 -20.55 24.15 48.46
C PRO A 63 -20.67 23.72 49.93
N GLU A 64 -21.89 23.45 50.39
CA GLU A 64 -22.18 22.98 51.75
C GLU A 64 -21.54 21.61 52.03
N ALA A 65 -21.06 21.41 53.26
CA ALA A 65 -20.35 20.21 53.68
C ALA A 65 -21.24 18.95 53.82
N SER A 66 -22.57 19.09 53.69
CA SER A 66 -23.58 18.07 54.05
C SER A 66 -24.02 17.13 52.92
N SER A 67 -23.55 17.30 51.67
CA SER A 67 -23.90 16.37 50.59
C SER A 67 -22.87 15.24 50.46
N SER A 68 -23.36 14.00 50.40
CA SER A 68 -22.59 12.77 50.13
C SER A 68 -21.93 12.83 48.75
N ARG A 69 -20.80 13.54 48.66
CA ARG A 69 -20.07 13.74 47.41
C ARG A 69 -19.29 12.49 47.04
N GLN A 70 -19.57 11.96 45.84
CA GLN A 70 -18.78 10.89 45.21
C GLN A 70 -17.32 11.29 44.89
N ARG A 71 -16.99 12.59 44.79
CA ARG A 71 -15.61 13.07 44.52
C ARG A 71 -15.14 14.09 45.56
N ARG A 72 -13.99 13.80 46.20
CA ARG A 72 -13.26 14.74 47.06
C ARG A 72 -12.55 15.79 46.20
N THR A 73 -13.14 16.97 46.06
CA THR A 73 -12.53 18.10 45.34
C THR A 73 -12.39 19.30 46.27
N SER A 74 -11.27 20.02 46.20
CA SER A 74 -11.08 21.30 46.88
C SER A 74 -11.73 22.41 46.07
N SER A 75 -12.44 23.32 46.74
CA SER A 75 -13.09 24.47 46.10
C SER A 75 -12.16 25.68 46.13
N ARG A 76 -11.93 26.30 44.96
CA ARG A 76 -11.18 27.56 44.84
C ARG A 76 -11.98 28.80 45.24
N VAL A 77 -13.27 28.61 45.49
CA VAL A 77 -14.26 29.65 45.72
C VAL A 77 -14.24 30.07 47.19
N THR A 78 -14.27 31.37 47.48
CA THR A 78 -14.10 31.97 48.82
C THR A 78 -15.22 32.92 49.23
N SER A 79 -16.31 33.03 48.46
CA SER A 79 -17.33 34.07 48.64
C SER A 79 -16.75 35.49 48.57
N CYS A 80 -15.73 35.70 47.73
CA CYS A 80 -15.12 37.01 47.53
C CYS A 80 -16.16 38.07 47.10
N PRO A 81 -16.28 39.22 47.80
CA PRO A 81 -17.23 40.27 47.44
C PRO A 81 -16.78 41.12 46.24
N PHE A 82 -15.50 41.10 45.88
CA PHE A 82 -14.93 41.99 44.84
C PHE A 82 -15.71 41.95 43.52
N SER A 83 -16.25 43.10 43.09
CA SER A 83 -17.05 43.20 41.86
C SER A 83 -17.18 44.63 41.32
N VAL A 84 -17.36 44.74 40.02
CA VAL A 84 -17.58 45.98 39.26
C VAL A 84 -18.88 45.90 38.45
N LEU A 85 -19.39 47.06 38.02
CA LEU A 85 -20.61 47.15 37.21
C LEU A 85 -20.28 47.58 35.79
N ALA A 86 -20.94 46.97 34.82
CA ALA A 86 -20.91 47.37 33.43
C ALA A 86 -22.33 47.71 32.99
N LYS A 87 -22.53 48.89 32.40
CA LYS A 87 -23.84 49.39 31.99
C LYS A 87 -23.86 49.67 30.50
N GLU A 88 -24.88 49.19 29.82
CA GLU A 88 -25.14 49.50 28.42
C GLU A 88 -25.73 50.90 28.25
N SER A 89 -25.12 51.69 27.37
CA SER A 89 -25.54 53.02 26.96
C SER A 89 -26.57 52.95 25.84
N SER A 90 -27.23 54.07 25.53
CA SER A 90 -28.19 54.19 24.42
C SER A 90 -27.60 53.96 23.04
N ASP A 91 -26.30 54.20 22.86
CA ASP A 91 -25.56 54.08 21.61
C ASP A 91 -24.97 52.68 21.40
N GLY A 92 -25.24 51.73 22.31
CA GLY A 92 -24.68 50.38 22.30
C GLY A 92 -23.31 50.25 22.98
N SER A 93 -22.70 51.35 23.41
CA SER A 93 -21.44 51.33 24.17
C SER A 93 -21.65 50.82 25.59
N TRP A 94 -20.57 50.38 26.23
CA TRP A 94 -20.57 49.77 27.55
C TRP A 94 -19.68 50.56 28.50
N VAL A 95 -20.26 51.07 29.58
CA VAL A 95 -19.56 51.87 30.59
C VAL A 95 -19.24 51.02 31.81
N LEU A 96 -17.95 50.91 32.14
CA LEU A 96 -17.49 50.30 33.38
C LEU A 96 -17.55 51.29 34.53
N LYS A 97 -18.15 50.90 35.66
CA LYS A 97 -18.25 51.68 36.89
C LYS A 97 -17.90 50.85 38.13
N HIS A 98 -17.24 51.48 39.09
CA HIS A 98 -17.00 50.93 40.42
C HIS A 98 -18.31 50.91 41.21
N ARG A 99 -18.37 50.03 42.20
CA ARG A 99 -19.53 49.95 43.09
C ARG A 99 -19.35 50.94 44.25
N PRO A 100 -20.40 51.65 44.68
CA PRO A 100 -20.29 52.71 45.68
C PRO A 100 -19.93 52.23 47.09
N ASP A 101 -20.08 50.93 47.37
CA ASP A 101 -19.79 50.31 48.66
C ASP A 101 -18.40 49.68 48.63
N SER A 102 -17.54 50.11 49.55
CA SER A 102 -16.11 49.76 49.61
C SER A 102 -15.86 48.26 49.83
N ARG A 103 -16.85 47.47 50.28
CA ARG A 103 -16.69 46.02 50.36
C ARG A 103 -16.47 45.36 48.99
N PHE A 104 -16.90 46.01 47.91
CA PHE A 104 -16.77 45.49 46.54
C PHE A 104 -15.42 45.83 45.89
N SER A 105 -14.58 46.65 46.55
CA SER A 105 -13.23 46.99 46.09
C SER A 105 -12.14 46.20 46.83
N VAL A 106 -12.49 45.23 47.68
CA VAL A 106 -11.54 44.45 48.49
C VAL A 106 -11.69 42.94 48.24
N HIS A 107 -10.57 42.24 48.09
CA HIS A 107 -10.51 40.78 48.04
C HIS A 107 -10.37 40.17 49.44
N ASN A 108 -10.95 38.98 49.64
CA ASN A 108 -10.86 38.23 50.91
C ASN A 108 -9.91 37.02 50.82
N HIS A 109 -9.03 37.02 49.83
CA HIS A 109 -8.04 35.99 49.55
C HIS A 109 -6.75 36.67 49.05
N GLU A 110 -5.67 35.91 48.92
CA GLU A 110 -4.42 36.40 48.31
C GLU A 110 -4.48 36.34 46.77
N PRO A 111 -3.70 37.18 46.04
CA PRO A 111 -3.53 37.07 44.60
C PRO A 111 -2.92 35.72 44.21
N SER A 112 -3.35 35.18 43.07
CA SER A 112 -2.74 33.98 42.51
C SER A 112 -1.35 34.27 41.95
N GLN A 113 -0.40 33.37 42.23
CA GLN A 113 0.97 33.48 41.71
C GLN A 113 1.09 33.25 40.20
N HIS A 114 0.13 32.55 39.58
CA HIS A 114 0.16 32.24 38.16
C HIS A 114 -1.23 32.38 37.51
N PRO A 115 -1.35 33.01 36.32
CA PRO A 115 -2.62 33.19 35.60
C PRO A 115 -3.40 31.89 35.34
N VAL A 116 -2.69 30.77 35.16
CA VAL A 116 -3.27 29.40 35.00
C VAL A 116 -4.19 29.01 36.16
N ALA A 117 -4.09 29.65 37.33
CA ALA A 117 -5.02 29.41 38.43
C ALA A 117 -6.46 29.83 38.11
N HIS A 118 -6.69 30.64 37.06
CA HIS A 118 -7.97 31.22 36.68
C HIS A 118 -8.48 30.70 35.33
N PRO A 119 -9.63 29.99 35.27
CA PRO A 119 -10.16 29.43 34.01
C PRO A 119 -10.39 30.46 32.90
N VAL A 120 -10.73 31.70 33.23
CA VAL A 120 -10.94 32.79 32.26
C VAL A 120 -9.67 33.08 31.46
N HIS A 121 -8.50 32.99 32.09
CA HIS A 121 -7.20 33.22 31.44
C HIS A 121 -6.68 31.99 30.68
N ARG A 122 -7.34 30.83 30.82
CA ARG A 122 -6.98 29.56 30.17
C ARG A 122 -7.81 29.26 28.91
N GLN A 123 -8.59 30.22 28.45
CA GLN A 123 -9.38 30.05 27.23
C GLN A 123 -8.46 29.91 26.01
N LEU A 124 -8.93 29.15 25.03
CA LEU A 124 -8.20 28.89 23.79
C LEU A 124 -8.50 30.04 22.83
N SER A 125 -7.47 30.82 22.50
CA SER A 125 -7.55 31.94 21.56
C SER A 125 -7.52 31.37 20.13
N GLY A 126 -8.64 31.43 19.42
CA GLY A 126 -8.82 30.77 18.11
C GLY A 126 -9.95 29.75 18.18
N GLY A 127 -10.84 29.79 17.18
CA GLY A 127 -12.12 29.08 17.18
C GLY A 127 -12.04 27.58 17.44
N THR A 128 -13.20 26.99 17.78
CA THR A 128 -13.44 25.55 17.93
C THR A 128 -12.84 24.67 16.84
N SER A 129 -12.71 25.20 15.61
CA SER A 129 -12.30 24.46 14.42
C SER A 129 -10.90 23.86 14.55
N GLN A 130 -9.89 24.62 14.96
CA GLN A 130 -8.50 24.13 14.96
C GLN A 130 -8.27 22.93 15.88
N LEU A 131 -8.97 22.86 17.02
CA LEU A 131 -8.89 21.71 17.93
C LEU A 131 -9.63 20.48 17.41
N ALA A 132 -10.71 20.68 16.65
CA ALA A 132 -11.38 19.61 15.93
C ALA A 132 -10.45 19.05 14.85
N ASP A 133 -9.79 19.91 14.09
CA ASP A 133 -8.84 19.54 13.04
C ASP A 133 -7.66 18.74 13.62
N PHE A 134 -7.05 19.20 14.72
CA PHE A 134 -5.97 18.46 15.39
C PHE A 134 -6.43 17.12 15.97
N SER A 135 -7.65 17.05 16.50
CA SER A 135 -8.20 15.79 17.01
C SER A 135 -8.53 14.82 15.87
N ASN A 136 -9.01 15.31 14.73
CA ASN A 136 -9.32 14.50 13.55
C ASN A 136 -8.04 14.01 12.87
N ALA A 137 -6.96 14.79 12.92
CA ALA A 137 -5.62 14.41 12.48
C ALA A 137 -4.91 13.40 13.42
N GLY A 138 -5.57 12.94 14.50
CA GLY A 138 -5.04 11.90 15.39
C GLY A 138 -3.94 12.36 16.37
N LEU A 139 -3.71 13.66 16.51
CA LEU A 139 -2.68 14.19 17.41
C LEU A 139 -3.00 13.87 18.88
N ALA A 140 -1.98 13.46 19.63
CA ALA A 140 -2.15 13.19 21.05
C ALA A 140 -2.45 14.50 21.80
N PRO A 141 -3.27 14.50 22.87
CA PRO A 141 -3.57 15.70 23.66
C PRO A 141 -2.33 16.42 24.22
N LYS A 142 -1.20 15.71 24.37
CA LYS A 142 0.09 16.30 24.75
C LYS A 142 0.71 17.14 23.63
N GLU A 143 0.57 16.72 22.38
CA GLU A 143 1.08 17.43 21.20
C GLU A 143 0.19 18.63 20.89
N ILE A 144 -1.13 18.45 20.99
CA ILE A 144 -2.10 19.55 20.92
C ILE A 144 -1.77 20.61 21.98
N GLN A 145 -1.40 20.20 23.20
CA GLN A 145 -0.97 21.14 24.24
C GLN A 145 0.30 21.92 23.87
N THR A 146 1.26 21.27 23.21
CA THR A 146 2.49 21.94 22.75
C THR A 146 2.17 22.99 21.68
N LEU A 147 1.35 22.63 20.68
CA LEU A 147 0.93 23.54 19.61
C LEU A 147 0.13 24.73 20.15
N VAL A 148 -0.81 24.47 21.05
CA VAL A 148 -1.63 25.49 21.72
C VAL A 148 -0.78 26.42 22.60
N ARG A 149 0.31 25.93 23.19
CA ARG A 149 1.24 26.79 23.96
C ARG A 149 2.07 27.69 23.07
N GLN A 150 2.43 27.25 21.86
CA GLN A 150 3.18 28.06 20.90
C GLN A 150 2.37 29.27 20.41
N SER A 151 1.03 29.21 20.44
CA SER A 151 0.17 30.36 20.15
C SER A 151 -0.02 31.32 21.35
N GLY A 152 0.66 31.08 22.47
CA GLY A 152 0.58 31.91 23.67
C GLY A 152 -0.58 31.57 24.61
N SER A 153 -1.34 30.50 24.37
CA SER A 153 -2.44 30.10 25.25
C SER A 153 -1.96 29.43 26.55
N LEU A 154 -2.67 29.71 27.64
CA LEU A 154 -2.44 29.14 28.98
C LEU A 154 -3.29 27.88 29.25
N ALA A 155 -3.93 27.31 28.22
CA ALA A 155 -4.79 26.15 28.36
C ALA A 155 -4.05 24.94 28.98
N THR A 156 -4.71 24.29 29.95
CA THR A 156 -4.19 23.06 30.55
C THR A 156 -4.59 21.85 29.72
N ARG A 157 -3.93 20.71 29.98
CA ARG A 157 -4.30 19.43 29.37
C ARG A 157 -5.78 19.06 29.63
N GLN A 158 -6.29 19.37 30.83
CA GLN A 158 -7.69 19.13 31.17
C GLN A 158 -8.65 20.02 30.36
N ASP A 159 -8.28 21.29 30.13
CA ASP A 159 -9.09 22.19 29.31
C ASP A 159 -9.15 21.69 27.86
N ILE A 160 -8.04 21.15 27.33
CA ILE A 160 -7.99 20.50 26.00
C ILE A 160 -8.87 19.25 25.95
N TYR A 161 -8.78 18.36 26.96
CA TYR A 161 -9.65 17.18 27.04
C TYR A 161 -11.14 17.54 27.09
N ASN A 162 -11.50 18.54 27.90
CA ASN A 162 -12.88 19.01 28.00
C ASN A 162 -13.35 19.57 26.65
N ARG A 163 -12.48 20.30 25.94
CA ARG A 163 -12.83 20.87 24.64
C ARG A 163 -13.00 19.83 23.55
N ILE A 164 -12.13 18.81 23.50
CA ILE A 164 -12.30 17.66 22.60
C ILE A 164 -13.61 16.93 22.91
N ALA A 165 -13.98 16.81 24.20
CA ALA A 165 -15.25 16.22 24.59
C ALA A 165 -16.46 17.08 24.17
N ASP A 166 -16.36 18.42 24.20
CA ASP A 166 -17.39 19.31 23.66
C ASP A 166 -17.56 19.10 22.15
N VAL A 167 -16.46 19.15 21.39
CA VAL A 167 -16.47 18.94 19.93
C VAL A 167 -17.12 17.60 19.56
N ARG A 168 -16.78 16.52 20.29
CA ARG A 168 -17.39 15.20 20.07
C ARG A 168 -18.87 15.17 20.40
N ARG A 169 -19.34 15.94 21.40
CA ARG A 169 -20.77 16.04 21.73
C ARG A 169 -21.52 16.84 20.67
N ASP A 170 -20.93 17.93 20.19
CA ASP A 170 -21.50 18.76 19.13
C ASP A 170 -21.62 17.95 17.83
N ALA A 171 -20.60 17.14 17.50
CA ALA A 171 -20.61 16.23 16.34
C ALA A 171 -21.69 15.14 16.43
N CYS A 172 -22.19 14.82 17.63
CA CYS A 172 -23.30 13.87 17.78
C CYS A 172 -24.68 14.52 17.55
N GLU A 173 -24.78 15.86 17.40
CA GLU A 173 -26.03 16.59 17.15
C GLU A 173 -27.19 16.22 18.11
N GLY A 174 -26.87 15.92 19.37
CA GLY A 174 -27.85 15.50 20.39
C GLY A 174 -28.28 14.02 20.30
N GLN A 175 -27.77 13.26 19.34
CA GLN A 175 -27.94 11.81 19.23
C GLN A 175 -27.03 11.06 20.21
N SER A 176 -27.34 9.77 20.45
CA SER A 176 -26.38 8.91 21.14
C SER A 176 -25.19 8.60 20.23
N PRO A 177 -23.99 8.34 20.77
CA PRO A 177 -22.79 8.14 19.95
C PRO A 177 -22.91 7.03 18.88
N ILE A 178 -23.68 5.96 19.16
CA ILE A 178 -23.87 4.88 18.18
C ILE A 178 -24.81 5.29 17.04
N HIS A 179 -25.86 6.07 17.32
CA HIS A 179 -26.73 6.59 16.25
C HIS A 179 -25.96 7.57 15.37
N ALA A 180 -25.15 8.44 15.98
CA ALA A 180 -24.28 9.35 15.23
C ALA A 180 -23.30 8.57 14.34
N LEU A 181 -22.67 7.52 14.87
CA LEU A 181 -21.77 6.66 14.09
C LEU A 181 -22.50 5.96 12.93
N ALA A 182 -23.65 5.35 13.17
CA ALA A 182 -24.42 4.65 12.13
C ALA A 182 -24.83 5.60 11.01
N ASN A 183 -25.36 6.78 11.36
CA ASN A 183 -25.73 7.82 10.39
C ASN A 183 -24.51 8.33 9.61
N GLN A 184 -23.36 8.46 10.27
CA GLN A 184 -22.13 8.90 9.60
C GLN A 184 -21.60 7.85 8.62
N LEU A 185 -21.57 6.57 9.01
CA LEU A 185 -21.17 5.47 8.13
C LEU A 185 -22.07 5.44 6.88
N GLU A 186 -23.38 5.55 7.04
CA GLU A 186 -24.32 5.61 5.93
C GLU A 186 -24.09 6.85 5.04
N LYS A 187 -23.93 8.02 5.65
CA LYS A 187 -23.67 9.29 4.95
C LYS A 187 -22.39 9.26 4.12
N GLU A 188 -21.34 8.60 4.61
CA GLU A 188 -20.05 8.46 3.93
C GLU A 188 -20.01 7.25 2.96
N GLY A 189 -21.10 6.49 2.83
CA GLY A 189 -21.21 5.37 1.89
C GLY A 189 -20.52 4.09 2.35
N PHE A 190 -20.24 3.96 3.65
CA PHE A 190 -19.69 2.72 4.21
C PHE A 190 -20.75 1.63 4.22
N TRP A 191 -20.32 0.42 3.89
CA TRP A 191 -21.12 -0.76 4.16
C TRP A 191 -21.02 -1.09 5.66
N SER A 192 -22.13 -1.30 6.36
CA SER A 192 -22.10 -1.61 7.79
C SER A 192 -23.24 -2.50 8.29
N ARG A 193 -22.99 -3.20 9.40
CA ARG A 193 -23.92 -4.08 10.13
C ARG A 193 -23.75 -3.89 11.63
N ILE A 194 -24.86 -3.74 12.36
CA ILE A 194 -24.85 -3.52 13.81
C ILE A 194 -25.75 -4.55 14.48
N GLN A 195 -25.24 -5.22 15.50
CA GLN A 195 -25.98 -6.19 16.31
C GLN A 195 -26.37 -5.58 17.65
N PHE A 196 -27.61 -5.86 18.08
CA PHE A 196 -28.16 -5.40 19.35
C PHE A 196 -28.67 -6.57 20.19
N THR A 197 -28.51 -6.47 21.50
CA THR A 197 -29.25 -7.28 22.45
C THR A 197 -30.74 -6.90 22.46
N PRO A 198 -31.63 -7.75 22.99
CA PRO A 198 -33.05 -7.42 23.17
C PRO A 198 -33.32 -6.17 24.01
N ASP A 199 -32.42 -5.81 24.93
CA ASP A 199 -32.48 -4.57 25.73
C ASP A 199 -31.87 -3.34 25.02
N GLY A 200 -31.48 -3.47 23.74
CA GLY A 200 -31.01 -2.38 22.88
C GLY A 200 -29.54 -2.02 23.05
N ARG A 201 -28.71 -2.90 23.65
CA ARG A 201 -27.26 -2.68 23.76
C ARG A 201 -26.55 -3.20 22.53
N VAL A 202 -25.57 -2.45 22.04
CA VAL A 202 -24.74 -2.86 20.92
C VAL A 202 -23.79 -3.97 21.37
N THR A 203 -23.82 -5.11 20.68
CA THR A 203 -22.88 -6.23 20.90
C THR A 203 -21.81 -6.27 19.84
N ALA A 204 -22.13 -5.90 18.59
CA ALA A 204 -21.16 -5.88 17.52
C ALA A 204 -21.44 -4.79 16.48
N VAL A 205 -20.38 -4.27 15.88
CA VAL A 205 -20.44 -3.28 14.79
C VAL A 205 -19.40 -3.71 13.75
N LEU A 206 -19.84 -4.00 12.54
CA LEU A 206 -18.95 -4.30 11.43
C LEU A 206 -19.15 -3.27 10.32
N PHE A 207 -18.06 -2.78 9.75
CA PHE A 207 -18.11 -1.83 8.64
C PHE A 207 -16.93 -1.98 7.68
N ALA A 208 -17.16 -1.60 6.41
CA ALA A 208 -16.19 -1.65 5.33
C ALA A 208 -16.27 -0.36 4.51
N HIS A 209 -15.10 0.20 4.18
CA HIS A 209 -14.98 1.39 3.33
C HIS A 209 -15.37 1.04 1.88
N PRO A 210 -16.05 1.93 1.12
CA PRO A 210 -16.42 1.66 -0.26
C PRO A 210 -15.23 1.26 -1.15
N ASP A 211 -14.11 1.97 -1.06
CA ASP A 211 -12.89 1.62 -1.82
C ASP A 211 -12.36 0.21 -1.49
N SER A 212 -12.48 -0.24 -0.24
CA SER A 212 -12.07 -1.58 0.17
C SER A 212 -12.86 -2.67 -0.54
N LEU A 213 -14.12 -2.40 -0.92
CA LEU A 213 -14.95 -3.34 -1.66
C LEU A 213 -14.42 -3.55 -3.09
N ALA A 214 -13.90 -2.51 -3.72
CA ALA A 214 -13.25 -2.62 -5.03
C ALA A 214 -12.00 -3.50 -4.98
N TYR A 215 -11.19 -3.37 -3.91
CA TYR A 215 -10.05 -4.25 -3.68
C TYR A 215 -10.47 -5.69 -3.36
N LEU A 216 -11.54 -5.88 -2.58
CA LEU A 216 -12.09 -7.19 -2.25
C LEU A 216 -12.57 -7.93 -3.51
N GLN A 217 -13.22 -7.23 -4.44
CA GLN A 217 -13.64 -7.78 -5.72
C GLN A 217 -12.44 -8.22 -6.58
N ALA A 218 -11.37 -7.42 -6.61
CA ALA A 218 -10.18 -7.73 -7.38
C ALA A 218 -9.32 -8.86 -6.75
N TYR A 219 -9.31 -8.96 -5.41
CA TYR A 219 -8.41 -9.82 -4.65
C TYR A 219 -9.11 -10.57 -3.49
N PRO A 220 -10.10 -11.44 -3.76
CA PRO A 220 -10.92 -12.08 -2.72
C PRO A 220 -10.25 -13.27 -2.01
N GLU A 221 -9.10 -13.69 -2.50
CA GLU A 221 -8.57 -15.04 -2.30
C GLU A 221 -7.92 -15.28 -0.93
N LEU A 222 -7.30 -14.25 -0.34
CA LEU A 222 -6.57 -14.35 0.92
C LEU A 222 -7.22 -13.45 1.97
N LEU A 223 -7.65 -14.07 3.06
CA LEU A 223 -8.22 -13.38 4.21
C LEU A 223 -7.31 -13.55 5.42
N LEU A 224 -6.82 -12.44 5.95
CA LEU A 224 -6.10 -12.35 7.22
C LEU A 224 -7.08 -11.89 8.30
N LEU A 225 -7.15 -12.63 9.40
CA LEU A 225 -7.91 -12.26 10.59
C LEU A 225 -6.92 -11.93 11.71
N ASP A 226 -6.95 -10.68 12.17
CA ASP A 226 -6.13 -10.24 13.28
C ASP A 226 -7.01 -9.54 14.33
N CYS A 227 -7.04 -10.11 15.54
CA CYS A 227 -7.76 -9.51 16.65
C CYS A 227 -6.80 -8.69 17.51
N THR A 228 -7.06 -7.39 17.58
CA THR A 228 -6.23 -6.52 18.41
C THR A 228 -6.61 -6.66 19.89
N TYR A 229 -5.62 -6.94 20.74
CA TYR A 229 -5.82 -7.00 22.20
C TYR A 229 -6.14 -5.63 22.85
N LYS A 230 -6.08 -4.54 22.08
CA LYS A 230 -6.39 -3.20 22.57
C LYS A 230 -7.89 -2.97 22.51
N THR A 231 -8.56 -3.17 23.64
CA THR A 231 -9.98 -2.88 23.75
C THR A 231 -10.24 -1.38 23.81
N ASN A 232 -11.35 -0.95 23.24
CA ASN A 232 -11.78 0.44 23.35
C ASN A 232 -12.27 0.75 24.79
N LYS A 233 -12.72 1.99 25.06
CA LYS A 233 -13.21 2.38 26.39
C LYS A 233 -14.41 1.54 26.91
N TYR A 234 -15.04 0.75 26.04
CA TYR A 234 -16.15 -0.14 26.34
C TYR A 234 -15.73 -1.61 26.50
N GLY A 235 -14.43 -1.91 26.37
CA GLY A 235 -13.93 -3.29 26.51
C GLY A 235 -14.14 -4.16 25.27
N MET A 236 -14.58 -3.59 24.14
CA MET A 236 -14.83 -4.33 22.91
C MET A 236 -13.51 -4.59 22.15
N PRO A 237 -13.20 -5.85 21.78
CA PRO A 237 -12.13 -6.18 20.85
C PRO A 237 -12.40 -5.60 19.45
N LEU A 238 -11.33 -5.31 18.72
CA LEU A 238 -11.39 -4.93 17.31
C LEU A 238 -10.74 -6.04 16.49
N LEU A 239 -11.56 -6.68 15.65
CA LEU A 239 -11.16 -7.66 14.64
C LEU A 239 -10.91 -6.94 13.32
N ASP A 240 -9.67 -7.01 12.86
CA ASP A 240 -9.24 -6.53 11.56
C ASP A 240 -9.35 -7.67 10.54
N MET A 241 -10.08 -7.43 9.45
CA MET A 241 -10.20 -8.35 8.32
C MET A 241 -9.42 -7.78 7.15
N ILE A 242 -8.31 -8.41 6.80
CA ILE A 242 -7.31 -7.86 5.89
C ILE A 242 -7.20 -8.75 4.65
N GLY A 243 -7.17 -8.12 3.48
CA GLY A 243 -6.88 -8.76 2.21
C GLY A 243 -5.45 -8.47 1.77
N VAL A 244 -4.99 -9.17 0.73
CA VAL A 244 -3.67 -8.94 0.13
C VAL A 244 -3.83 -8.80 -1.37
N ASP A 245 -3.25 -7.75 -1.95
CA ASP A 245 -3.30 -7.52 -3.39
C ASP A 245 -2.22 -8.31 -4.16
N ALA A 246 -2.26 -8.24 -5.49
CA ALA A 246 -1.28 -8.91 -6.35
C ALA A 246 0.17 -8.40 -6.20
N ALA A 247 0.37 -7.26 -5.52
CA ALA A 247 1.69 -6.70 -5.20
C ALA A 247 2.14 -7.06 -3.78
N GLN A 248 1.47 -8.01 -3.11
CA GLN A 248 1.72 -8.42 -1.72
C GLN A 248 1.52 -7.29 -0.69
N ARG A 249 0.72 -6.28 -1.02
CA ARG A 249 0.35 -5.22 -0.09
C ARG A 249 -0.94 -5.59 0.62
N SER A 250 -0.98 -5.37 1.94
CA SER A 250 -2.20 -5.54 2.71
C SER A 250 -3.16 -4.39 2.45
N PHE A 251 -4.46 -4.70 2.42
CA PHE A 251 -5.53 -3.71 2.44
C PHE A 251 -6.60 -4.15 3.44
N CYS A 252 -7.27 -3.19 4.08
CA CYS A 252 -8.32 -3.51 5.03
C CYS A 252 -9.61 -3.81 4.27
N ILE A 253 -10.18 -5.00 4.45
CA ILE A 253 -11.48 -5.37 3.88
C ILE A 253 -12.59 -4.78 4.74
N ALA A 254 -12.56 -5.09 6.04
CA ALA A 254 -13.57 -4.66 7.00
C ALA A 254 -12.98 -4.62 8.42
N PHE A 255 -13.68 -3.89 9.29
CA PHE A 255 -13.39 -3.79 10.72
C PHE A 255 -14.61 -4.25 11.50
N ALA A 256 -14.40 -5.01 12.57
CA ALA A 256 -15.48 -5.43 13.46
C ALA A 256 -15.15 -5.16 14.94
N PHE A 257 -15.95 -4.32 15.59
CA PHE A 257 -15.99 -4.25 17.05
C PHE A 257 -16.89 -5.36 17.58
N LEU A 258 -16.39 -6.19 18.49
CA LEU A 258 -17.12 -7.33 19.05
C LEU A 258 -17.32 -7.17 20.56
N SER A 259 -18.32 -7.87 21.12
CA SER A 259 -18.56 -7.87 22.58
C SER A 259 -17.53 -8.71 23.32
N GLY A 260 -16.95 -9.70 22.65
CA GLY A 260 -15.95 -10.61 23.18
C GLY A 260 -15.18 -11.31 22.06
N GLU A 261 -14.43 -12.34 22.44
CA GLU A 261 -13.63 -13.20 21.55
C GLU A 261 -14.16 -14.64 21.58
N THR A 262 -15.47 -14.83 21.75
CA THR A 262 -16.10 -16.16 21.73
C THR A 262 -16.37 -16.61 20.29
N GLU A 263 -16.61 -17.91 20.10
CA GLU A 263 -16.91 -18.47 18.77
C GLU A 263 -18.18 -17.85 18.16
N GLU A 264 -19.17 -17.50 18.99
CA GLU A 264 -20.39 -16.81 18.56
C GLU A 264 -20.09 -15.39 18.04
N ASP A 265 -19.20 -14.64 18.73
CA ASP A 265 -18.78 -13.30 18.32
C ASP A 265 -18.11 -13.33 16.92
N TYR A 266 -17.18 -14.27 16.71
CA TYR A 266 -16.51 -14.44 15.41
C TYR A 266 -17.45 -14.96 14.32
N THR A 267 -18.35 -15.88 14.66
CA THR A 267 -19.32 -16.42 13.70
C THR A 267 -20.19 -15.30 13.14
N TRP A 268 -20.72 -14.43 14.00
CA TRP A 268 -21.51 -13.29 13.53
C TRP A 268 -20.70 -12.39 12.57
N ALA A 269 -19.46 -12.05 12.94
CA ALA A 269 -18.61 -11.17 12.13
C ALA A 269 -18.31 -11.78 10.75
N LEU A 270 -17.98 -13.08 10.72
CA LEU A 270 -17.65 -13.81 9.50
C LEU A 270 -18.88 -14.11 8.63
N GLU A 271 -20.06 -14.27 9.21
CA GLU A 271 -21.33 -14.34 8.46
C GLU A 271 -21.62 -13.02 7.74
N GLN A 272 -21.44 -11.89 8.43
CA GLN A 272 -21.60 -10.58 7.79
C GLN A 272 -20.54 -10.39 6.70
N LEU A 273 -19.29 -10.76 6.95
CA LEU A 273 -18.24 -10.74 5.94
C LEU A 273 -18.62 -11.60 4.73
N LYS A 274 -19.11 -12.82 4.93
CA LYS A 274 -19.56 -13.69 3.84
C LYS A 274 -20.68 -13.03 3.01
N SER A 275 -21.64 -12.38 3.67
CA SER A 275 -22.67 -11.60 2.97
C SER A 275 -22.07 -10.43 2.17
N LEU A 276 -20.98 -9.83 2.63
CA LEU A 276 -20.26 -8.79 1.89
C LEU A 276 -19.61 -9.36 0.62
N TYR A 277 -18.98 -10.54 0.70
CA TYR A 277 -18.45 -11.24 -0.48
C TYR A 277 -19.56 -11.55 -1.51
N GLU A 278 -20.71 -12.03 -1.04
CA GLU A 278 -21.89 -12.31 -1.88
C GLU A 278 -22.43 -11.03 -2.53
N GLN A 279 -22.55 -9.92 -1.77
CA GLN A 279 -23.00 -8.63 -2.30
C GLN A 279 -22.01 -8.03 -3.31
N CYS A 280 -20.72 -8.27 -3.13
CA CYS A 280 -19.67 -7.86 -4.06
C CYS A 280 -19.61 -8.76 -5.31
N ASN A 281 -20.40 -9.83 -5.39
CA ASN A 281 -20.39 -10.82 -6.46
C ASN A 281 -18.99 -11.38 -6.75
N THR A 282 -18.26 -11.73 -5.69
CA THR A 282 -16.88 -12.26 -5.77
C THR A 282 -16.77 -13.65 -5.13
N THR A 283 -15.68 -14.37 -5.42
CA THR A 283 -15.43 -15.70 -4.87
C THR A 283 -15.11 -15.65 -3.39
N LEU A 284 -15.47 -16.69 -2.63
CA LEU A 284 -15.07 -16.79 -1.23
C LEU A 284 -13.55 -17.02 -1.09
N PRO A 285 -12.93 -16.64 0.03
CA PRO A 285 -11.48 -16.80 0.21
C PRO A 285 -11.08 -18.27 0.11
N SER A 286 -9.95 -18.52 -0.57
CA SER A 286 -9.36 -19.85 -0.69
C SER A 286 -8.41 -20.15 0.47
N VAL A 287 -7.89 -19.12 1.14
CA VAL A 287 -6.99 -19.22 2.29
C VAL A 287 -7.40 -18.21 3.35
N ILE A 288 -7.49 -18.69 4.59
CA ILE A 288 -7.71 -17.85 5.78
C ILE A 288 -6.50 -18.00 6.69
N LEU A 289 -5.83 -16.91 7.01
CA LEU A 289 -4.72 -16.87 7.95
C LEU A 289 -5.16 -16.14 9.22
N THR A 290 -5.02 -16.79 10.36
CA THR A 290 -5.38 -16.21 11.67
C THR A 290 -4.29 -16.52 12.68
N ASP A 291 -4.29 -15.82 13.81
CA ASP A 291 -3.54 -16.24 14.98
C ASP A 291 -4.06 -17.60 15.53
N ARG A 292 -3.53 -18.07 16.67
CA ARG A 292 -4.00 -19.31 17.31
C ARG A 292 -5.27 -19.07 18.15
N CYS A 293 -6.23 -18.31 17.66
CA CYS A 293 -7.55 -18.15 18.25
C CYS A 293 -8.47 -19.30 17.81
N LEU A 294 -8.70 -20.27 18.69
CA LEU A 294 -9.54 -21.44 18.39
C LEU A 294 -10.96 -21.04 17.98
N ALA A 295 -11.52 -20.02 18.64
CA ALA A 295 -12.85 -19.51 18.34
C ALA A 295 -12.94 -18.97 16.90
N ALA A 296 -11.98 -18.14 16.48
CA ALA A 296 -11.91 -17.61 15.12
C ALA A 296 -11.65 -18.73 14.09
N MET A 297 -10.76 -19.68 14.40
CA MET A 297 -10.46 -20.81 13.52
C MET A 297 -11.66 -21.73 13.30
N ASN A 298 -12.43 -22.00 14.35
CA ASN A 298 -13.65 -22.82 14.28
C ASN A 298 -14.72 -22.13 13.46
N ALA A 299 -15.00 -20.85 13.76
CA ALA A 299 -15.96 -20.03 13.01
C ALA A 299 -15.57 -19.94 11.51
N ALA A 300 -14.29 -19.70 11.21
CA ALA A 300 -13.78 -19.67 9.84
C ALA A 300 -13.95 -21.01 9.11
N SER A 301 -13.62 -22.12 9.78
CA SER A 301 -13.75 -23.47 9.19
C SER A 301 -15.21 -23.86 8.95
N ALA A 302 -16.13 -23.40 9.79
CA ALA A 302 -17.57 -23.66 9.64
C ALA A 302 -18.18 -22.85 8.48
N LEU A 303 -17.81 -21.58 8.34
CA LEU A 303 -18.41 -20.65 7.36
C LEU A 303 -17.76 -20.70 5.97
N PHE A 304 -16.47 -21.04 5.93
CA PHE A 304 -15.64 -21.15 4.72
C PHE A 304 -15.00 -22.55 4.63
N PRO A 305 -15.79 -23.63 4.48
CA PRO A 305 -15.28 -25.01 4.53
C PRO A 305 -14.33 -25.37 3.38
N SER A 306 -14.38 -24.63 2.27
CA SER A 306 -13.45 -24.78 1.14
C SER A 306 -12.12 -24.07 1.35
N ALA A 307 -12.02 -23.17 2.34
CA ALA A 307 -10.83 -22.38 2.58
C ALA A 307 -9.81 -23.15 3.43
N ALA A 308 -8.54 -23.09 3.03
CA ALA A 308 -7.45 -23.57 3.88
C ALA A 308 -7.26 -22.61 5.06
N THR A 309 -7.66 -23.03 6.26
CA THR A 309 -7.46 -22.26 7.49
C THR A 309 -6.08 -22.54 8.07
N LEU A 310 -5.19 -21.56 8.02
CA LEU A 310 -3.78 -21.63 8.40
C LEU A 310 -3.47 -20.75 9.61
N ILE A 311 -2.34 -21.04 10.26
CA ILE A 311 -1.83 -20.23 11.38
C ILE A 311 -0.80 -19.23 10.88
N CYS A 312 -0.94 -17.98 11.31
CA CYS A 312 0.02 -16.93 11.04
C CYS A 312 1.37 -17.22 11.73
N ILE A 313 2.42 -17.44 10.93
CA ILE A 313 3.78 -17.70 11.43
C ILE A 313 4.29 -16.54 12.28
N TRP A 314 4.01 -15.29 11.88
CA TRP A 314 4.49 -14.14 12.63
C TRP A 314 3.98 -14.17 14.09
N HIS A 315 2.69 -14.49 14.27
CA HIS A 315 2.09 -14.66 15.59
C HIS A 315 2.70 -15.86 16.34
N ALA A 316 2.91 -16.99 15.66
CA ALA A 316 3.55 -18.16 16.26
C ALA A 316 4.98 -17.84 16.73
N ASN A 317 5.78 -17.19 15.89
CA ASN A 317 7.15 -16.75 16.17
C ASN A 317 7.20 -15.79 17.36
N LYS A 318 6.32 -14.78 17.38
CA LYS A 318 6.24 -13.82 18.48
C LYS A 318 5.86 -14.49 19.80
N ALA A 319 4.95 -15.47 19.77
CA ALA A 319 4.56 -16.24 20.93
C ALA A 319 5.68 -17.15 21.45
N VAL A 320 6.38 -17.85 20.54
CA VAL A 320 7.56 -18.66 20.87
C VAL A 320 8.67 -17.79 21.45
N LEU A 321 8.95 -16.63 20.86
CA LEU A 321 9.93 -15.68 21.37
C LEU A 321 9.57 -15.23 22.80
N ALA A 322 8.35 -14.73 23.01
CA ALA A 322 7.92 -14.24 24.32
C ALA A 322 7.93 -15.32 25.40
N ARG A 323 7.62 -16.58 25.04
CA ARG A 323 7.51 -17.68 25.98
C ARG A 323 8.84 -18.38 26.25
N CYS A 324 9.70 -18.53 25.25
CA CYS A 324 10.91 -19.35 25.32
C CYS A 324 12.17 -18.53 25.57
N GLN A 325 12.29 -17.30 25.04
CA GLN A 325 13.50 -16.48 25.19
C GLN A 325 13.93 -16.28 26.67
N PRO A 326 13.02 -16.06 27.64
CA PRO A 326 13.43 -15.87 29.04
C PRO A 326 14.20 -17.03 29.66
N ALA A 327 14.13 -18.24 29.08
CA ALA A 327 14.88 -19.40 29.53
C ALA A 327 16.34 -19.45 29.03
N PHE A 328 16.74 -18.52 28.15
CA PHE A 328 18.06 -18.46 27.53
C PHE A 328 18.77 -17.14 27.89
N PRO A 329 19.63 -17.14 28.93
CA PRO A 329 20.37 -15.94 29.32
C PRO A 329 21.49 -15.55 28.34
N GLU A 330 22.00 -16.51 27.57
CA GLU A 330 23.02 -16.30 26.54
C GLU A 330 22.36 -16.10 25.17
N ALA A 331 22.70 -15.00 24.49
CA ALA A 331 22.09 -14.62 23.22
C ALA A 331 22.38 -15.63 22.10
N GLU A 332 23.58 -16.22 22.09
CA GLU A 332 24.01 -17.22 21.11
C GLU A 332 23.21 -18.52 21.25
N LYS A 333 22.95 -18.98 22.49
CA LYS A 333 22.14 -20.18 22.75
C LYS A 333 20.67 -19.96 22.41
N TRP A 334 20.14 -18.77 22.70
CA TRP A 334 18.79 -18.39 22.25
C TRP A 334 18.68 -18.44 20.73
N LYS A 335 19.64 -17.82 20.03
CA LYS A 335 19.67 -17.79 18.57
C LYS A 335 19.65 -19.20 17.99
N GLU A 336 20.50 -20.09 18.49
CA GLU A 336 20.57 -21.47 18.03
C GLU A 336 19.26 -22.26 18.27
N PHE A 337 18.63 -22.08 19.44
CA PHE A 337 17.33 -22.67 19.74
C PHE A 337 16.23 -22.15 18.81
N TYR A 338 16.21 -20.84 18.60
CA TYR A 338 15.20 -20.18 17.77
C TYR A 338 15.38 -20.50 16.27
N ASP A 339 16.62 -20.63 15.79
CA ASP A 339 16.94 -21.09 14.44
C ASP A 339 16.48 -22.54 14.24
N SER A 340 16.59 -23.39 15.26
CA SER A 340 16.08 -24.76 15.22
C SER A 340 14.55 -24.80 15.09
N TRP A 341 13.83 -23.91 15.79
CA TRP A 341 12.39 -23.73 15.59
C TRP A 341 12.04 -23.32 14.14
N HIS A 342 12.75 -22.34 13.58
CA HIS A 342 12.57 -21.90 12.19
C HIS A 342 12.83 -23.02 11.18
N SER A 343 13.87 -23.83 11.44
CA SER A 343 14.20 -24.99 10.62
C SER A 343 13.08 -26.02 10.62
N ILE A 344 12.42 -26.27 11.76
CA ILE A 344 11.29 -27.22 11.81
C ILE A 344 10.11 -26.70 10.97
N ILE A 345 9.69 -25.44 11.16
CA ILE A 345 8.52 -24.87 10.46
C ILE A 345 8.75 -24.72 8.95
N SER A 346 10.01 -24.62 8.50
CA SER A 346 10.41 -24.52 7.09
C SER A 346 10.78 -25.86 6.45
N SER A 347 10.35 -26.98 7.05
CA SER A 347 10.62 -28.31 6.51
C SER A 347 9.88 -28.53 5.18
N PRO A 348 10.57 -28.93 4.10
CA PRO A 348 9.96 -29.13 2.78
C PRO A 348 9.14 -30.42 2.67
N THR A 349 9.41 -31.41 3.52
CA THR A 349 8.72 -32.71 3.53
C THR A 349 8.34 -33.13 4.96
N GLU A 350 7.33 -34.02 5.08
CA GLU A 350 6.94 -34.58 6.37
C GLU A 350 8.07 -35.39 7.03
N GLU A 351 8.91 -36.04 6.23
CA GLU A 351 10.07 -36.79 6.71
C GLU A 351 11.13 -35.85 7.31
N GLU A 352 11.47 -34.76 6.62
CA GLU A 352 12.38 -33.75 7.15
C GLU A 352 11.83 -33.07 8.40
N TYR A 353 10.53 -32.82 8.44
CA TYR A 353 9.85 -32.28 9.62
C TYR A 353 10.02 -33.22 10.82
N ALA A 354 9.75 -34.52 10.64
CA ALA A 354 9.91 -35.51 11.70
C ALA A 354 11.36 -35.62 12.19
N ASN A 355 12.32 -35.60 11.25
CA ASN A 355 13.74 -35.66 11.56
C ASN A 355 14.23 -34.41 12.33
N ARG A 356 13.90 -33.21 11.86
CA ARG A 356 14.27 -31.94 12.52
C ARG A 356 13.62 -31.82 13.90
N LEU A 357 12.36 -32.26 14.05
CA LEU A 357 11.69 -32.32 15.35
C LEU A 357 12.40 -33.29 16.31
N ALA A 358 12.77 -34.49 15.83
CA ALA A 358 13.48 -35.46 16.66
C ALA A 358 14.85 -34.93 17.12
N GLN A 359 15.60 -34.27 16.23
CA GLN A 359 16.88 -33.62 16.56
C GLN A 359 16.70 -32.50 17.60
N PHE A 360 15.70 -31.65 17.41
CA PHE A 360 15.37 -30.58 18.35
C PHE A 360 15.03 -31.12 19.75
N GLN A 361 14.23 -32.20 19.81
CA GLN A 361 13.92 -32.86 21.08
C GLN A 361 15.15 -33.48 21.72
N GLN A 362 15.98 -34.18 20.95
CA GLN A 362 17.20 -34.80 21.47
C GLN A 362 18.13 -33.76 22.10
N LYS A 363 18.24 -32.59 21.48
CA LYS A 363 19.14 -31.52 21.90
C LYS A 363 18.64 -30.73 23.09
N TYR A 364 17.34 -30.38 23.13
CA TYR A 364 16.82 -29.41 24.10
C TYR A 364 15.87 -29.99 25.15
N ALA A 365 15.36 -31.21 25.00
CA ALA A 365 14.34 -31.72 25.93
C ALA A 365 14.85 -31.97 27.37
N VAL A 366 16.16 -32.14 27.56
CA VAL A 366 16.77 -32.35 28.89
C VAL A 366 16.99 -31.02 29.61
N GLU A 367 17.57 -30.04 28.92
CA GLU A 367 17.94 -28.74 29.51
C GLU A 367 16.78 -27.73 29.52
N HIS A 368 15.88 -27.81 28.54
CA HIS A 368 14.75 -26.88 28.33
C HIS A 368 13.41 -27.62 28.15
N PRO A 369 12.99 -28.48 29.11
CA PRO A 369 11.80 -29.32 28.96
C PRO A 369 10.49 -28.53 28.85
N ASN A 370 10.40 -27.35 29.48
CA ASN A 370 9.19 -26.52 29.47
C ASN A 370 9.00 -25.84 28.11
N GLU A 371 10.08 -25.36 27.51
CA GLU A 371 10.08 -24.64 26.23
C GLU A 371 9.84 -25.62 25.08
N VAL A 372 10.52 -26.77 25.10
CA VAL A 372 10.28 -27.86 24.15
C VAL A 372 8.85 -28.40 24.30
N GLY A 373 8.38 -28.56 25.55
CA GLY A 373 7.01 -28.95 25.85
C GLY A 373 6.00 -27.98 25.23
N TYR A 374 6.17 -26.67 25.48
CA TYR A 374 5.32 -25.62 24.94
C TYR A 374 5.28 -25.63 23.41
N ILE A 375 6.43 -25.62 22.74
CA ILE A 375 6.53 -25.66 21.27
C ILE A 375 5.81 -26.89 20.72
N LYS A 376 6.03 -28.06 21.33
CA LYS A 376 5.48 -29.32 20.83
C LYS A 376 3.97 -29.41 21.02
N THR A 377 3.47 -29.14 22.22
CA THR A 377 2.05 -29.33 22.55
C THR A 377 1.17 -28.15 22.14
N THR A 378 1.74 -26.96 21.95
CA THR A 378 0.97 -25.76 21.60
C THR A 378 0.97 -25.51 20.09
N TRP A 379 2.07 -25.82 19.39
CA TRP A 379 2.25 -25.45 17.99
C TRP A 379 2.44 -26.68 17.09
N LEU A 380 3.49 -27.46 17.32
CA LEU A 380 3.95 -28.47 16.35
C LEU A 380 3.06 -29.70 16.24
N ILE A 381 2.48 -30.20 17.34
CA ILE A 381 1.60 -31.38 17.29
C ILE A 381 0.19 -31.01 16.82
N PRO A 382 -0.50 -30.03 17.43
CA PRO A 382 -1.91 -29.80 17.09
C PRO A 382 -2.09 -29.14 15.72
N PHE A 383 -1.06 -28.44 15.22
CA PHE A 383 -1.18 -27.60 14.04
C PHE A 383 -0.10 -27.86 12.97
N LYS A 384 0.51 -29.05 12.95
CA LYS A 384 1.55 -29.41 11.97
C LYS A 384 1.14 -29.07 10.52
N GLU A 385 -0.10 -29.40 10.14
CA GLU A 385 -0.64 -29.22 8.78
C GLU A 385 -1.01 -27.75 8.49
N LYS A 386 -1.29 -26.96 9.54
CA LYS A 386 -1.65 -25.55 9.44
C LYS A 386 -0.44 -24.60 9.51
N LEU A 387 0.69 -25.07 10.04
CA LEU A 387 1.97 -24.34 10.12
C LEU A 387 2.84 -24.59 8.88
N GLY A 388 3.04 -25.85 8.48
CA GLY A 388 3.97 -26.21 7.38
C GLY A 388 3.57 -25.71 5.98
N ARG A 389 2.28 -25.42 5.74
CA ARG A 389 1.77 -24.89 4.47
C ARG A 389 1.80 -23.36 4.36
N SER A 390 2.09 -22.65 5.45
CA SER A 390 2.06 -21.18 5.46
C SER A 390 3.33 -20.54 4.88
N LEU A 391 4.46 -21.26 4.90
CA LEU A 391 5.71 -20.84 4.25
C LEU A 391 5.70 -21.02 2.73
N SER A 392 4.93 -21.97 2.21
CA SER A 392 4.77 -22.04 0.76
C SER A 392 3.83 -20.96 0.26
N LEU A 393 2.82 -20.50 1.00
CA LEU A 393 1.69 -19.77 0.38
C LEU A 393 1.99 -18.34 -0.15
N VAL A 394 2.97 -17.63 0.41
CA VAL A 394 3.40 -16.31 -0.14
C VAL A 394 4.31 -16.51 -1.37
N ASP A 395 5.14 -17.55 -1.38
CA ASP A 395 5.93 -17.99 -2.56
C ASP A 395 5.08 -18.75 -3.60
N TRP A 396 4.00 -19.39 -3.17
CA TRP A 396 2.99 -20.11 -3.95
C TRP A 396 2.04 -19.13 -4.64
N TRP A 397 1.80 -17.98 -4.01
CA TRP A 397 1.14 -16.83 -4.63
C TRP A 397 2.05 -16.14 -5.66
N ALA A 398 3.35 -16.00 -5.38
CA ALA A 398 4.31 -15.52 -6.37
C ALA A 398 4.40 -16.45 -7.61
N THR A 399 3.96 -17.70 -7.49
CA THR A 399 3.85 -18.68 -8.59
C THR A 399 2.50 -18.64 -9.34
N ARG A 400 1.56 -17.72 -9.04
CA ARG A 400 0.22 -17.64 -9.66
C ARG A 400 0.15 -17.08 -11.09
N ARG A 401 1.25 -17.15 -11.83
CA ARG A 401 1.17 -17.41 -13.28
C ARG A 401 1.75 -18.79 -13.45
N HIS A 402 0.95 -19.75 -13.93
CA HIS A 402 1.55 -20.87 -14.63
C HIS A 402 2.14 -20.34 -15.94
N ARG A 403 3.31 -19.70 -15.85
CA ARG A 403 4.24 -19.61 -16.96
C ARG A 403 4.70 -21.04 -17.17
N TRP A 404 3.93 -21.78 -17.94
CA TRP A 404 4.38 -23.06 -18.43
C TRP A 404 5.55 -22.75 -19.36
N SER A 405 6.77 -23.07 -18.94
CA SER A 405 7.88 -23.17 -19.86
C SER A 405 7.52 -24.30 -20.82
N ALA A 406 7.09 -23.95 -22.03
CA ALA A 406 6.99 -24.88 -23.12
C ALA A 406 8.39 -25.35 -23.47
N GLY A 407 8.91 -26.28 -22.67
CA GLY A 407 10.17 -26.93 -22.90
C GLY A 407 10.08 -27.82 -24.15
N PRO A 408 10.80 -28.95 -24.19
CA PRO A 408 10.78 -29.84 -25.37
C PRO A 408 9.37 -30.39 -25.73
N ASP A 409 8.40 -30.32 -24.82
CA ASP A 409 7.02 -30.80 -25.01
C ASP A 409 6.11 -29.84 -25.81
N ALA A 410 6.65 -28.88 -26.58
CA ALA A 410 5.85 -27.98 -27.43
C ALA A 410 4.93 -28.74 -28.40
N ALA A 411 5.29 -29.97 -28.79
CA ALA A 411 4.44 -30.87 -29.57
C ALA A 411 3.13 -31.23 -28.87
N ALA A 412 3.08 -31.30 -27.54
CA ALA A 412 1.84 -31.55 -26.82
C ALA A 412 0.86 -30.37 -26.81
N MET A 413 1.24 -29.23 -27.42
CA MET A 413 0.37 -28.07 -27.63
C MET A 413 -0.50 -28.18 -28.89
N HIS A 414 -0.52 -29.36 -29.53
CA HIS A 414 -1.43 -29.68 -30.62
C HIS A 414 -2.90 -29.35 -30.26
N PRO A 415 -3.59 -28.52 -31.06
CA PRO A 415 -5.05 -28.48 -30.99
C PRO A 415 -5.59 -29.79 -31.61
N ALA A 416 -6.49 -30.46 -30.91
CA ALA A 416 -7.36 -31.45 -31.55
C ALA A 416 -8.11 -30.76 -32.72
N PRO A 417 -8.35 -31.46 -33.84
CA PRO A 417 -8.95 -30.84 -35.01
C PRO A 417 -10.38 -30.37 -34.64
N ALA A 418 -10.66 -29.08 -34.88
CA ALA A 418 -11.93 -28.37 -34.68
C ALA A 418 -12.17 -27.58 -33.36
N HIS A 419 -11.14 -26.98 -32.75
CA HIS A 419 -11.36 -25.98 -31.69
C HIS A 419 -11.07 -24.54 -32.16
N SER A 420 -12.14 -23.74 -32.27
CA SER A 420 -12.16 -22.32 -32.68
C SER A 420 -11.68 -21.34 -31.57
N GLY A 421 -10.90 -21.80 -30.60
CA GLY A 421 -10.71 -21.11 -29.31
C GLY A 421 -9.31 -20.52 -29.02
N ASN A 422 -8.36 -20.58 -29.96
CA ASN A 422 -7.00 -20.08 -29.69
C ASN A 422 -6.90 -18.55 -29.78
N SER A 423 -6.13 -17.93 -28.88
CA SER A 423 -6.00 -16.48 -28.74
C SER A 423 -4.56 -16.02 -29.04
N ALA A 424 -4.41 -15.01 -29.88
CA ALA A 424 -3.12 -14.42 -30.24
C ALA A 424 -3.09 -12.90 -29.98
N LEU A 425 -1.94 -12.45 -29.49
CA LEU A 425 -1.53 -11.06 -29.42
C LEU A 425 -0.61 -10.77 -30.61
N MET A 426 -0.87 -9.70 -31.34
CA MET A 426 -0.01 -9.29 -32.45
C MET A 426 1.05 -8.32 -31.97
N GLU A 427 2.29 -8.51 -32.44
CA GLU A 427 3.40 -7.60 -32.16
C GLU A 427 4.20 -7.32 -33.43
N ASN A 428 4.61 -6.07 -33.61
CA ASN A 428 5.50 -5.64 -34.70
C ASN A 428 6.82 -5.16 -34.05
N PRO A 429 7.92 -5.94 -34.04
CA PRO A 429 9.27 -5.39 -33.83
C PRO A 429 9.59 -4.47 -35.02
N TYR A 430 10.54 -3.55 -35.06
CA TYR A 430 10.84 -2.71 -36.26
C TYR A 430 9.85 -1.61 -36.68
N ASP A 431 8.54 -1.78 -36.54
CA ASP A 431 7.68 -0.62 -36.38
C ASP A 431 7.52 -0.43 -34.88
N THR A 432 7.82 0.75 -34.36
CA THR A 432 7.79 0.96 -32.92
C THR A 432 6.39 0.82 -32.34
N ALA A 433 5.36 0.30 -33.03
CA ALA A 433 3.99 0.38 -32.58
C ALA A 433 3.59 -0.69 -31.51
N GLY A 434 3.63 -0.32 -30.22
CA GLY A 434 3.05 -1.05 -29.10
C GLY A 434 1.54 -0.83 -28.92
N PHE A 435 0.81 -1.88 -28.60
CA PHE A 435 -0.65 -1.92 -28.66
C PHE A 435 -1.34 -1.29 -27.43
N THR A 436 -2.50 -0.66 -27.61
CA THR A 436 -3.44 -0.36 -26.50
C THR A 436 -4.85 -0.81 -26.82
N ALA A 437 -5.50 -1.35 -25.79
CA ALA A 437 -6.80 -2.03 -25.78
C ALA A 437 -6.72 -3.41 -26.45
N GLY A 438 -6.36 -4.43 -25.65
CA GLY A 438 -6.25 -5.87 -25.95
C GLY A 438 -7.27 -6.46 -26.94
N GLY A 439 -7.14 -6.21 -28.24
CA GLY A 439 -7.65 -7.06 -29.29
C GLY A 439 -6.91 -8.38 -29.28
N ILE A 440 -7.38 -9.28 -28.42
CA ILE A 440 -7.11 -10.70 -28.59
C ILE A 440 -7.75 -11.09 -29.93
N VAL A 441 -6.92 -11.48 -30.89
CA VAL A 441 -7.40 -12.04 -32.14
C VAL A 441 -7.44 -13.55 -32.05
N ARG A 442 -8.26 -14.18 -32.88
CA ARG A 442 -8.40 -15.63 -32.84
C ARG A 442 -7.30 -16.29 -33.68
N GLY A 443 -7.00 -17.55 -33.38
CA GLY A 443 -6.04 -18.35 -34.15
C GLY A 443 -6.38 -18.41 -35.64
N GLU A 444 -7.67 -18.38 -35.98
CA GLU A 444 -8.17 -18.31 -37.36
C GLU A 444 -7.78 -17.02 -38.10
N ASP A 445 -7.64 -15.90 -37.38
CA ASP A 445 -7.25 -14.62 -37.97
C ASP A 445 -5.77 -14.63 -38.42
N VAL A 446 -4.91 -15.38 -37.70
CA VAL A 446 -3.45 -15.39 -37.89
C VAL A 446 -2.93 -16.59 -38.70
N VAL A 447 -3.76 -17.61 -38.95
CA VAL A 447 -3.34 -18.87 -39.60
C VAL A 447 -2.70 -18.66 -40.98
N GLY A 448 -3.16 -17.66 -41.74
CA GLY A 448 -2.56 -17.33 -43.04
C GLY A 448 -1.12 -16.84 -42.93
N LEU A 449 -0.75 -16.24 -41.79
CA LEU A 449 0.60 -15.76 -41.51
C LEU A 449 1.45 -16.85 -40.85
N THR A 450 0.91 -17.52 -39.84
CA THR A 450 1.68 -18.46 -39.01
C THR A 450 1.76 -19.87 -39.61
N GLY A 451 0.84 -20.24 -40.50
CA GLY A 451 0.57 -21.64 -40.84
C GLY A 451 -0.31 -22.30 -39.78
N THR A 452 -0.62 -23.57 -39.97
CA THR A 452 -1.46 -24.34 -39.04
C THR A 452 -0.71 -24.71 -37.75
N GLY A 453 -1.45 -25.03 -36.69
CA GLY A 453 -0.84 -25.48 -35.42
C GLY A 453 0.03 -26.74 -35.58
N GLU A 454 -0.34 -27.64 -36.51
CA GLU A 454 0.43 -28.84 -36.83
C GLU A 454 1.76 -28.50 -37.53
N GLU A 455 1.77 -27.52 -38.43
CA GLU A 455 2.99 -27.04 -39.09
C GLU A 455 3.94 -26.33 -38.13
N LEU A 456 3.41 -25.62 -37.13
CA LEU A 456 4.18 -24.84 -36.17
C LEU A 456 4.75 -25.68 -35.03
N PHE A 457 3.92 -26.54 -34.44
CA PHE A 457 4.25 -27.23 -33.20
C PHE A 457 4.33 -28.75 -33.34
N GLY A 458 3.94 -29.32 -34.48
CA GLY A 458 3.86 -30.78 -34.64
C GLY A 458 5.16 -31.53 -34.84
N LYS A 459 6.29 -30.82 -34.97
CA LYS A 459 7.61 -31.42 -35.15
C LYS A 459 8.40 -31.32 -33.85
N GLU A 460 9.10 -32.39 -33.50
CA GLU A 460 10.03 -32.35 -32.37
C GLU A 460 11.23 -31.44 -32.68
N GLU A 461 11.89 -30.90 -31.63
CA GLU A 461 13.08 -30.05 -31.79
C GLU A 461 14.14 -30.70 -32.69
N LYS A 462 14.35 -32.02 -32.55
CA LYS A 462 15.31 -32.77 -33.36
C LYS A 462 14.97 -32.74 -34.84
N GLU A 463 13.70 -32.98 -35.20
CA GLU A 463 13.22 -32.97 -36.58
C GLU A 463 13.32 -31.56 -37.19
N MET A 464 12.99 -30.53 -36.40
CA MET A 464 13.11 -29.15 -36.84
C MET A 464 14.58 -28.75 -37.09
N VAL A 465 15.51 -29.26 -36.28
CA VAL A 465 16.95 -29.01 -36.42
C VAL A 465 17.53 -29.76 -37.63
N GLU A 466 17.16 -31.02 -37.85
CA GLU A 466 17.59 -31.83 -39.00
C GLU A 466 17.06 -31.27 -40.33
N GLY A 467 15.81 -30.80 -40.33
CA GLY A 467 15.14 -30.18 -41.47
C GLY A 467 15.40 -28.68 -41.62
N PHE A 468 16.38 -28.11 -40.91
CA PHE A 468 16.60 -26.67 -40.92
C PHE A 468 17.00 -26.15 -42.31
N ASP A 469 16.27 -25.15 -42.79
CA ASP A 469 16.55 -24.42 -44.02
C ASP A 469 16.60 -22.92 -43.69
N SER A 470 17.77 -22.31 -43.86
CA SER A 470 17.95 -20.89 -43.59
C SER A 470 17.40 -19.95 -44.67
N ALA A 471 17.00 -20.46 -45.84
CA ALA A 471 16.31 -19.68 -46.87
C ALA A 471 14.80 -19.55 -46.58
N VAL A 472 14.23 -20.42 -45.74
CA VAL A 472 12.81 -20.39 -45.38
C VAL A 472 12.57 -19.38 -44.26
N GLU A 473 11.81 -18.33 -44.57
CA GLU A 473 11.37 -17.33 -43.60
C GLU A 473 10.27 -17.91 -42.68
N ARG A 474 10.48 -17.79 -41.37
CA ARG A 474 9.54 -18.27 -40.34
C ARG A 474 9.05 -17.11 -39.51
N VAL A 475 7.74 -17.10 -39.29
CA VAL A 475 7.10 -16.13 -38.40
C VAL A 475 7.40 -16.51 -36.97
N VAL A 476 7.77 -15.53 -36.14
CA VAL A 476 8.00 -15.75 -34.72
C VAL A 476 6.66 -15.90 -34.03
N VAL A 477 6.44 -17.07 -33.43
CA VAL A 477 5.30 -17.35 -32.56
C VAL A 477 5.83 -17.69 -31.19
N VAL A 478 5.39 -16.94 -30.19
CA VAL A 478 5.81 -17.08 -28.80
C VAL A 478 4.63 -17.58 -27.98
N PHE A 479 4.82 -18.65 -27.23
CA PHE A 479 3.82 -19.06 -26.23
C PHE A 479 3.95 -18.24 -24.95
N LEU A 480 2.84 -17.66 -24.48
CA LEU A 480 2.82 -16.78 -23.31
C LEU A 480 2.36 -17.50 -22.04
N GLY A 481 1.44 -18.45 -22.17
CA GLY A 481 0.86 -19.18 -21.05
C GLY A 481 -0.53 -19.73 -21.35
N VAL A 482 -1.10 -20.42 -20.35
CA VAL A 482 -2.51 -20.86 -20.36
C VAL A 482 -3.26 -20.07 -19.29
N ASP A 483 -4.41 -19.50 -19.64
CA ASP A 483 -5.37 -18.95 -18.68
C ASP A 483 -6.29 -20.07 -18.19
N ASP A 484 -5.88 -20.72 -17.11
CA ASP A 484 -6.57 -21.86 -16.50
C ASP A 484 -7.68 -21.48 -15.51
N ARG A 485 -7.88 -20.18 -15.29
CA ARG A 485 -8.85 -19.65 -14.32
C ARG A 485 -9.71 -18.49 -14.85
N GLY A 486 -9.57 -18.11 -16.12
CA GLY A 486 -10.35 -17.03 -16.74
C GLY A 486 -9.99 -15.63 -16.24
N VAL A 487 -8.80 -15.45 -15.65
CA VAL A 487 -8.39 -14.21 -14.96
C VAL A 487 -8.15 -13.09 -15.97
N LEU A 488 -7.74 -13.41 -17.20
CA LEU A 488 -7.51 -12.42 -18.26
C LEU A 488 -8.81 -11.93 -18.92
N LEU A 489 -9.93 -12.65 -18.72
CA LEU A 489 -11.23 -12.34 -19.31
C LEU A 489 -12.19 -11.61 -18.35
N GLY A 490 -11.73 -11.23 -17.15
CA GLY A 490 -12.61 -10.85 -16.05
C GLY A 490 -13.26 -12.10 -15.45
N GLY A 491 -13.05 -12.31 -14.15
CA GLY A 491 -13.60 -13.46 -13.43
C GLY A 491 -15.10 -13.63 -13.66
N ASP A 492 -15.54 -14.88 -13.82
CA ASP A 492 -16.94 -15.36 -13.88
C ASP A 492 -18.04 -14.30 -14.09
N GLY A 493 -18.31 -13.93 -15.36
CA GLY A 493 -19.47 -13.10 -15.68
C GLY A 493 -19.71 -12.95 -17.17
N VAL A 494 -20.94 -13.23 -17.60
CA VAL A 494 -21.51 -12.71 -18.85
C VAL A 494 -21.24 -11.19 -18.87
N VAL A 495 -20.65 -10.70 -19.95
CA VAL A 495 -20.40 -9.27 -20.15
C VAL A 495 -21.75 -8.60 -20.41
N GLU A 496 -22.38 -8.05 -19.38
CA GLU A 496 -23.36 -6.98 -19.54
C GLU A 496 -22.79 -5.71 -18.87
N GLY A 497 -22.19 -4.85 -19.70
CA GLY A 497 -21.67 -3.56 -19.30
C GLY A 497 -20.80 -2.94 -20.40
N GLU A 498 -21.23 -1.80 -20.93
CA GLU A 498 -20.66 -1.08 -22.08
C GLU A 498 -19.27 -0.46 -21.81
N GLY A 499 -18.28 -1.29 -21.48
CA GLY A 499 -16.88 -0.91 -21.30
C GLY A 499 -15.98 -1.58 -22.33
N ASN A 500 -15.91 -1.03 -23.54
CA ASN A 500 -14.89 -1.15 -24.61
C ASN A 500 -13.92 -2.37 -24.66
N ALA A 501 -14.37 -3.58 -24.33
CA ALA A 501 -13.71 -4.83 -24.70
C ALA A 501 -14.38 -5.41 -25.94
N GLN A 502 -14.28 -4.70 -27.07
CA GLN A 502 -14.71 -5.25 -28.36
C GLN A 502 -13.78 -6.41 -28.74
N GLY A 503 -14.33 -7.63 -28.85
CA GLY A 503 -13.61 -8.83 -29.30
C GLY A 503 -13.64 -10.04 -28.36
N VAL A 504 -14.24 -9.94 -27.17
CA VAL A 504 -14.28 -11.03 -26.17
C VAL A 504 -15.51 -11.96 -26.33
N GLU A 505 -16.45 -11.62 -27.21
CA GLU A 505 -17.61 -12.48 -27.50
C GLU A 505 -17.18 -13.81 -28.14
N GLY A 506 -17.48 -14.91 -27.45
CA GLY A 506 -17.31 -16.29 -27.97
C GLY A 506 -16.00 -17.00 -27.60
N LEU A 507 -15.16 -16.44 -26.72
CA LEU A 507 -14.00 -17.16 -26.19
C LEU A 507 -14.44 -18.29 -25.24
N GLN A 508 -14.39 -19.53 -25.71
CA GLN A 508 -14.75 -20.69 -24.90
C GLN A 508 -13.66 -21.01 -23.88
N ARG A 509 -14.02 -21.02 -22.59
CA ARG A 509 -13.18 -21.39 -21.44
C ARG A 509 -12.71 -22.87 -21.44
N GLU A 510 -13.17 -23.68 -22.38
CA GLU A 510 -12.98 -25.14 -22.36
C GLU A 510 -11.78 -25.65 -23.20
N GLY A 511 -10.94 -24.77 -23.76
CA GLY A 511 -10.22 -25.01 -25.02
C GLY A 511 -8.90 -25.78 -25.07
N PHE A 512 -8.16 -25.99 -23.97
CA PHE A 512 -6.89 -26.74 -24.02
C PHE A 512 -6.64 -27.48 -22.69
N VAL A 513 -6.26 -28.76 -22.77
CA VAL A 513 -5.93 -29.61 -21.62
C VAL A 513 -4.54 -30.21 -21.83
N TYR A 514 -3.62 -29.92 -20.91
CA TYR A 514 -2.29 -30.52 -20.91
C TYR A 514 -1.89 -30.84 -19.47
N LYS A 515 -1.63 -32.13 -19.21
CA LYS A 515 -1.44 -32.68 -17.85
C LYS A 515 -2.62 -32.27 -16.95
N ASP A 516 -2.36 -31.60 -15.83
CA ASP A 516 -3.36 -31.19 -14.85
C ASP A 516 -3.92 -29.77 -15.11
N THR A 517 -3.49 -29.08 -16.17
CA THR A 517 -3.86 -27.70 -16.49
C THR A 517 -4.90 -27.66 -17.60
N ARG A 518 -6.01 -26.95 -17.36
CA ARG A 518 -7.09 -26.72 -18.34
C ARG A 518 -7.35 -25.23 -18.48
N GLY A 519 -7.28 -24.69 -19.69
CA GLY A 519 -7.53 -23.26 -19.92
C GLY A 519 -7.35 -22.80 -21.36
N ALA A 520 -7.41 -21.49 -21.58
CA ALA A 520 -7.20 -20.90 -22.90
C ALA A 520 -5.71 -20.56 -23.13
N PRO A 521 -5.06 -21.08 -24.19
CA PRO A 521 -3.66 -20.76 -24.48
C PRO A 521 -3.53 -19.39 -25.15
N TYR A 522 -2.50 -18.64 -24.76
CA TYR A 522 -2.17 -17.33 -25.33
C TYR A 522 -0.82 -17.36 -26.03
N PHE A 523 -0.78 -16.74 -27.22
CA PHE A 523 0.42 -16.61 -28.03
C PHE A 523 0.70 -15.15 -28.37
N ALA A 524 1.96 -14.78 -28.61
CA ALA A 524 2.34 -13.57 -29.33
C ALA A 524 2.83 -13.94 -30.73
N VAL A 525 2.43 -13.15 -31.73
CA VAL A 525 2.76 -13.37 -33.14
C VAL A 525 3.40 -12.12 -33.70
N ASP A 526 4.58 -12.29 -34.31
CA ASP A 526 5.23 -11.24 -35.08
C ASP A 526 4.47 -10.99 -36.40
N VAL A 527 3.94 -9.78 -36.56
CA VAL A 527 3.18 -9.34 -37.73
C VAL A 527 3.90 -8.29 -38.57
N THR A 528 5.22 -8.09 -38.41
CA THR A 528 5.95 -7.12 -39.23
C THR A 528 5.89 -7.50 -40.72
N PRO A 529 5.44 -6.61 -41.62
CA PRO A 529 5.43 -6.90 -43.06
C PRO A 529 6.84 -7.07 -43.63
N ARG A 530 7.23 -8.32 -43.93
CA ARG A 530 8.57 -8.68 -44.42
C ARG A 530 8.57 -9.87 -45.36
N GLY A 531 9.55 -9.86 -46.26
CA GLY A 531 9.87 -10.95 -47.19
C GLY A 531 8.65 -11.49 -47.92
N GLU A 532 8.50 -12.80 -47.97
CA GLU A 532 7.42 -13.47 -48.71
C GLU A 532 6.05 -13.31 -48.03
N LYS A 533 6.04 -12.96 -46.74
CA LYS A 533 4.81 -12.84 -45.93
C LYS A 533 4.31 -11.40 -45.77
N ALA A 534 4.98 -10.42 -46.37
CA ALA A 534 4.64 -9.01 -46.26
C ALA A 534 3.17 -8.70 -46.62
N GLY A 535 2.71 -9.19 -47.78
CA GLY A 535 1.33 -8.94 -48.22
C GLY A 535 0.26 -9.55 -47.31
N VAL A 536 0.54 -10.72 -46.72
CA VAL A 536 -0.38 -11.37 -45.77
C VAL A 536 -0.43 -10.60 -44.45
N ALA A 537 0.72 -10.11 -43.98
CA ALA A 537 0.82 -9.29 -42.77
C ALA A 537 0.12 -7.94 -42.94
N GLU A 538 0.30 -7.26 -44.08
CA GLU A 538 -0.37 -5.99 -44.39
C GLU A 538 -1.90 -6.14 -44.42
N GLU A 539 -2.40 -7.19 -45.07
CA GLU A 539 -3.84 -7.48 -45.11
C GLU A 539 -4.39 -7.80 -43.71
N LEU A 540 -3.61 -8.52 -42.88
CA LEU A 540 -3.98 -8.79 -41.50
C LEU A 540 -4.08 -7.52 -40.66
N ILE A 541 -3.04 -6.67 -40.73
CA ILE A 541 -3.01 -5.36 -40.06
C ILE A 541 -4.23 -4.55 -40.47
N LYS A 542 -4.50 -4.45 -41.77
CA LYS A 542 -5.64 -3.72 -42.31
C LYS A 542 -6.97 -4.24 -41.76
N ARG A 543 -7.22 -5.55 -41.80
CA ARG A 543 -8.46 -6.16 -41.27
C ARG A 543 -8.65 -5.90 -39.77
N VAL A 544 -7.56 -5.97 -39.00
CA VAL A 544 -7.59 -5.71 -37.55
C VAL A 544 -7.86 -4.22 -37.30
N THR A 545 -7.27 -3.32 -38.09
CA THR A 545 -7.55 -1.88 -37.98
C THR A 545 -8.99 -1.52 -38.38
N GLU A 546 -9.54 -2.15 -39.40
CA GLU A 546 -10.96 -2.00 -39.80
C GLU A 546 -11.94 -2.46 -38.71
N ARG A 547 -11.53 -3.40 -37.85
CA ARG A 547 -12.28 -3.84 -36.66
C ARG A 547 -12.20 -2.86 -35.47
N GLY A 548 -11.53 -1.73 -35.63
CA GLY A 548 -11.41 -0.68 -34.60
C GLY A 548 -10.15 -0.78 -33.73
N PHE A 549 -9.24 -1.70 -34.01
CA PHE A 549 -7.98 -1.83 -33.25
C PHE A 549 -6.90 -0.89 -33.80
N THR A 550 -6.04 -0.37 -32.92
CA THR A 550 -4.95 0.55 -33.32
C THR A 550 -3.59 0.03 -32.88
N PHE A 551 -2.63 0.06 -33.80
CA PHE A 551 -1.20 -0.09 -33.50
C PHE A 551 -0.67 1.30 -33.09
N LYS A 552 -0.25 1.52 -31.83
CA LYS A 552 0.25 2.83 -31.36
C LYS A 552 1.77 2.89 -31.32
N GLU A 553 2.41 3.97 -31.74
CA GLU A 553 3.86 4.18 -31.61
C GLU A 553 4.38 3.99 -30.16
N ALA A 554 5.56 3.37 -29.96
CA ALA A 554 6.16 2.99 -28.65
C ALA A 554 6.76 4.19 -27.90
N THR A 555 6.38 5.39 -28.31
CA THR A 555 6.71 6.62 -27.61
C THR A 555 5.42 7.18 -27.02
N PRO A 556 5.27 7.27 -25.69
CA PRO A 556 6.07 6.73 -24.59
C PRO A 556 5.38 5.53 -23.93
N ARG A 557 6.14 4.43 -23.72
CA ARG A 557 6.00 3.49 -22.60
C ARG A 557 4.57 3.41 -22.06
N HIS A 558 3.73 2.57 -22.68
CA HIS A 558 2.29 2.53 -22.38
C HIS A 558 2.03 2.08 -20.94
N MET A 559 1.99 3.04 -20.03
CA MET A 559 1.79 2.86 -18.59
C MET A 559 0.30 2.82 -18.20
N GLY A 560 -0.61 2.86 -19.19
CA GLY A 560 -2.06 2.84 -19.01
C GLY A 560 -2.73 1.46 -19.17
N LEU A 561 -1.96 0.40 -19.45
CA LEU A 561 -2.50 -0.96 -19.44
C LEU A 561 -2.76 -1.43 -17.99
N GLN A 562 -3.86 -2.16 -17.78
CA GLN A 562 -4.09 -2.88 -16.53
C GLN A 562 -2.95 -3.87 -16.26
N ALA A 563 -2.61 -4.12 -15.00
CA ALA A 563 -1.42 -4.86 -14.59
C ALA A 563 -1.28 -6.24 -15.26
N GLY A 564 -2.37 -7.01 -15.38
CA GLY A 564 -2.37 -8.31 -16.06
C GLY A 564 -2.00 -8.22 -17.54
N HIS A 565 -2.65 -7.30 -18.26
CA HIS A 565 -2.36 -7.04 -19.68
C HIS A 565 -0.96 -6.45 -19.89
N ALA A 566 -0.52 -5.52 -19.04
CA ALA A 566 0.82 -4.94 -19.08
C ALA A 566 1.89 -6.01 -18.91
N ALA A 567 1.67 -6.96 -18.01
CA ALA A 567 2.61 -8.04 -17.75
C ALA A 567 2.67 -9.06 -18.90
N MET A 568 1.53 -9.40 -19.50
CA MET A 568 1.47 -10.26 -20.68
C MET A 568 2.11 -9.59 -21.91
N TYR A 569 1.79 -8.32 -22.15
CA TYR A 569 2.41 -7.51 -23.18
C TYR A 569 3.92 -7.41 -22.97
N GLY A 570 4.39 -7.17 -21.73
CA GLY A 570 5.82 -7.08 -21.46
C GLY A 570 6.57 -8.37 -21.72
N GLN A 571 5.95 -9.53 -21.46
CA GLN A 571 6.51 -10.83 -21.83
C GLN A 571 6.55 -11.04 -23.34
N ALA A 572 5.45 -10.77 -24.04
CA ALA A 572 5.37 -10.85 -25.49
C ALA A 572 6.48 -9.99 -26.12
N ARG A 573 6.49 -8.70 -25.74
CA ARG A 573 7.43 -7.70 -26.21
C ARG A 573 8.87 -8.13 -26.05
N ALA A 574 9.27 -8.56 -24.85
CA ALA A 574 10.64 -8.99 -24.62
C ALA A 574 11.06 -10.20 -25.48
N LEU A 575 10.16 -11.17 -25.66
CA LEU A 575 10.47 -12.43 -26.36
C LEU A 575 10.45 -12.29 -27.88
N VAL A 576 9.48 -11.55 -28.45
CA VAL A 576 9.44 -11.26 -29.88
C VAL A 576 10.63 -10.39 -30.28
N ASP A 577 10.92 -9.33 -29.51
CA ASP A 577 12.09 -8.46 -29.72
C ASP A 577 13.43 -9.20 -29.64
N TRP A 578 13.54 -10.16 -28.71
CA TRP A 578 14.72 -11.01 -28.61
C TRP A 578 14.87 -11.90 -29.84
N ASN A 579 13.80 -12.60 -30.26
CA ASN A 579 13.84 -13.45 -31.44
C ASN A 579 14.20 -12.66 -32.71
N ALA A 580 13.65 -11.46 -32.86
CA ALA A 580 13.91 -10.59 -34.01
C ALA A 580 15.37 -10.11 -34.07
N ARG A 581 15.99 -9.80 -32.92
CA ARG A 581 17.37 -9.26 -32.86
C ARG A 581 18.45 -10.32 -32.72
N THR A 582 18.10 -11.58 -32.47
CA THR A 582 19.05 -12.70 -32.34
C THR A 582 18.93 -13.80 -33.41
N PRO A 583 18.75 -13.47 -34.72
CA PRO A 583 18.59 -14.48 -35.76
C PRO A 583 19.86 -15.29 -36.05
N PHE A 584 21.02 -14.86 -35.54
CA PHE A 584 22.32 -15.52 -35.74
C PHE A 584 22.93 -15.95 -34.40
N CYS A 585 23.71 -17.03 -34.43
CA CYS A 585 24.39 -17.56 -33.25
C CYS A 585 25.53 -16.63 -32.84
N ALA A 586 25.53 -16.14 -31.60
CA ALA A 586 26.59 -15.26 -31.09
C ALA A 586 27.99 -15.91 -31.12
N GLN A 587 28.08 -17.23 -31.00
CA GLN A 587 29.36 -17.96 -31.02
C GLN A 587 29.93 -18.14 -32.43
N CYS A 588 29.08 -18.41 -33.43
CA CYS A 588 29.53 -18.86 -34.75
C CYS A 588 28.91 -18.10 -35.92
N GLY A 589 28.13 -17.05 -35.69
CA GLY A 589 27.54 -16.18 -36.71
C GLY A 589 26.56 -16.85 -37.69
N GLN A 590 26.27 -18.15 -37.53
CA GLN A 590 25.36 -18.88 -38.42
C GLN A 590 23.89 -18.66 -38.04
N PRO A 591 22.93 -18.75 -38.98
CA PRO A 591 21.51 -18.62 -38.69
C PRO A 591 21.06 -19.63 -37.63
N THR A 592 20.24 -19.15 -36.70
CA THR A 592 19.63 -19.95 -35.63
C THR A 592 18.16 -20.21 -35.91
N LEU A 593 17.63 -21.24 -35.26
CA LEU A 593 16.24 -21.62 -35.32
C LEU A 593 15.56 -21.32 -33.98
N SER A 594 14.43 -20.64 -34.00
CA SER A 594 13.58 -20.49 -32.81
C SER A 594 12.85 -21.80 -32.54
N VAL A 595 12.93 -22.29 -31.30
CA VAL A 595 12.30 -23.52 -30.82
C VAL A 595 11.66 -23.25 -29.45
N HIS A 596 11.03 -24.26 -28.83
CA HIS A 596 10.38 -24.13 -27.51
C HIS A 596 9.37 -22.97 -27.51
N ALA A 597 8.57 -22.92 -28.58
CA ALA A 597 7.57 -21.86 -28.81
C ALA A 597 8.10 -20.45 -28.55
N GLY A 598 9.26 -20.12 -29.11
CA GLY A 598 9.84 -18.77 -29.05
C GLY A 598 10.69 -18.47 -27.82
N THR A 599 10.90 -19.44 -26.91
CA THR A 599 11.67 -19.23 -25.67
C THR A 599 13.11 -19.75 -25.72
N LYS A 600 13.52 -20.37 -26.83
CA LYS A 600 14.88 -20.85 -27.04
C LYS A 600 15.28 -20.68 -28.51
N ARG A 601 16.56 -20.40 -28.76
CA ARG A 601 17.15 -20.43 -30.10
C ARG A 601 18.29 -21.44 -30.15
N VAL A 602 18.30 -22.27 -31.18
CA VAL A 602 19.33 -23.31 -31.37
C VAL A 602 20.12 -23.03 -32.63
N CYS A 603 21.39 -23.47 -32.67
CA CYS A 603 22.25 -23.38 -33.84
C CYS A 603 22.31 -24.74 -34.56
N PRO A 604 21.60 -24.94 -35.68
CA PRO A 604 21.56 -26.23 -36.35
C PRO A 604 22.95 -26.67 -36.87
N PRO A 605 23.27 -27.97 -36.84
CA PRO A 605 24.52 -28.52 -37.35
C PRO A 605 24.58 -28.56 -38.88
N THR A 606 23.42 -28.55 -39.54
CA THR A 606 23.27 -28.64 -40.99
C THR A 606 22.34 -27.54 -41.52
N ASP A 607 22.31 -27.37 -42.84
CA ASP A 607 21.50 -26.38 -43.55
C ASP A 607 21.00 -26.94 -44.88
N ARG A 608 19.71 -26.83 -45.15
CA ARG A 608 19.12 -27.23 -46.44
C ARG A 608 19.04 -26.10 -47.46
N ALA A 609 19.38 -24.86 -47.09
CA ALA A 609 19.31 -23.72 -47.99
C ALA A 609 20.13 -23.95 -49.27
N GLY A 610 19.44 -23.99 -50.41
CA GLY A 610 20.04 -24.21 -51.73
C GLY A 610 20.45 -25.67 -52.03
N VAL A 611 20.05 -26.64 -51.21
CA VAL A 611 20.31 -28.07 -51.41
C VAL A 611 19.09 -28.74 -52.08
N PRO A 612 19.25 -29.45 -53.22
CA PRO A 612 18.15 -30.17 -53.86
C PRO A 612 17.44 -31.19 -52.96
N GLU A 613 16.17 -31.45 -53.25
CA GLU A 613 15.40 -32.47 -52.55
C GLU A 613 16.03 -33.87 -52.74
N GLY A 614 16.17 -34.63 -51.66
CA GLY A 614 16.84 -35.93 -51.67
C GLY A 614 18.37 -35.90 -51.43
N GLU A 615 19.01 -34.73 -51.50
CA GLU A 615 20.43 -34.58 -51.18
C GLU A 615 20.68 -34.28 -49.68
N PRO A 616 21.86 -34.69 -49.13
CA PRO A 616 22.20 -34.44 -47.74
C PRO A 616 22.38 -32.94 -47.48
N ALA A 617 21.88 -32.48 -46.34
CA ALA A 617 22.00 -31.09 -45.92
C ALA A 617 23.48 -30.68 -45.77
N ARG A 618 23.80 -29.42 -46.10
CA ARG A 618 25.16 -28.88 -45.99
C ARG A 618 25.60 -28.83 -44.53
N GLU A 619 26.70 -29.49 -44.20
CA GLU A 619 27.30 -29.40 -42.87
C GLU A 619 27.78 -27.98 -42.56
N ARG A 620 27.54 -27.53 -41.32
CA ARG A 620 27.99 -26.25 -40.80
C ARG A 620 29.17 -26.44 -39.86
N ARG A 621 30.04 -25.43 -39.79
CA ARG A 621 31.19 -25.41 -38.88
C ARG A 621 30.80 -25.81 -37.44
N PRO A 622 31.66 -26.53 -36.70
CA PRO A 622 31.41 -26.86 -35.30
C PRO A 622 31.06 -25.63 -34.47
N CYS A 623 30.13 -25.79 -33.52
CA CYS A 623 29.69 -24.72 -32.62
C CYS A 623 29.52 -25.27 -31.21
N ALA A 624 30.15 -24.59 -30.24
CA ALA A 624 30.09 -25.00 -28.83
C ALA A 624 28.67 -25.01 -28.26
N THR A 625 27.77 -24.17 -28.77
CA THR A 625 26.37 -24.08 -28.30
C THR A 625 25.53 -25.33 -28.61
N ARG A 626 26.04 -26.28 -29.41
CA ARG A 626 25.32 -27.50 -29.79
C ARG A 626 25.48 -28.64 -28.79
N GLY A 627 26.59 -28.63 -28.03
CA GLY A 627 26.94 -29.71 -27.10
C GLY A 627 26.70 -29.39 -25.63
N THR A 628 26.37 -28.15 -25.30
CA THR A 628 26.17 -27.69 -23.92
C THR A 628 25.02 -26.70 -23.81
N VAL A 629 24.51 -26.52 -22.59
CA VAL A 629 23.58 -25.43 -22.28
C VAL A 629 24.36 -24.10 -22.37
N SER A 630 23.92 -23.21 -23.26
CA SER A 630 24.52 -21.91 -23.48
C SER A 630 23.50 -20.81 -23.26
N ASN A 631 23.90 -19.75 -22.54
CA ASN A 631 23.09 -18.54 -22.36
C ASN A 631 22.70 -17.87 -23.68
N HIS A 632 23.50 -18.01 -24.75
CA HIS A 632 23.16 -17.52 -26.09
C HIS A 632 21.90 -18.14 -26.67
N SER A 633 21.48 -19.30 -26.16
CA SER A 633 20.27 -19.99 -26.60
C SER A 633 18.99 -19.50 -25.93
N PHE A 634 19.08 -18.61 -24.92
CA PHE A 634 17.94 -18.18 -24.11
C PHE A 634 17.74 -16.66 -24.14
N PRO A 635 16.52 -16.17 -23.85
CA PRO A 635 16.24 -14.75 -23.75
C PRO A 635 17.13 -14.06 -22.74
N ARG A 636 17.62 -12.88 -23.11
CA ARG A 636 18.40 -12.01 -22.22
C ARG A 636 17.46 -11.21 -21.32
N THR A 637 17.84 -11.04 -20.06
CA THR A 637 17.21 -10.09 -19.15
C THR A 637 18.31 -9.29 -18.48
N ASP A 638 18.28 -7.98 -18.65
CA ASP A 638 19.30 -7.08 -18.10
C ASP A 638 18.85 -6.57 -16.72
N PRO A 639 19.53 -6.92 -15.62
CA PRO A 639 19.22 -6.37 -14.31
C PRO A 639 19.55 -4.87 -14.28
N THR A 640 18.57 -4.07 -13.86
CA THR A 640 18.69 -2.61 -13.80
C THR A 640 18.23 -2.14 -12.43
N VAL A 641 19.12 -1.52 -11.66
CA VAL A 641 18.77 -0.97 -10.35
C VAL A 641 18.06 0.37 -10.54
N ILE A 642 17.05 0.64 -9.72
CA ILE A 642 16.37 1.93 -9.65
C ILE A 642 16.12 2.27 -8.19
N MET A 643 16.55 3.44 -7.76
CA MET A 643 16.76 3.69 -6.34
C MET A 643 16.23 5.05 -5.88
N ALA A 644 15.41 5.02 -4.83
CA ALA A 644 15.05 6.21 -4.07
C ALA A 644 16.04 6.38 -2.91
N ILE A 645 16.86 7.43 -2.97
CA ILE A 645 17.88 7.71 -1.96
C ILE A 645 17.36 8.76 -0.99
N VAL A 646 17.25 8.38 0.28
CA VAL A 646 16.82 9.27 1.36
C VAL A 646 18.04 9.98 1.95
N SER A 647 17.87 11.25 2.32
CA SER A 647 18.89 12.02 3.05
C SER A 647 19.27 11.33 4.36
N ALA A 648 20.45 11.66 4.90
CA ALA A 648 20.95 11.06 6.13
C ALA A 648 19.98 11.29 7.32
N ASP A 649 19.31 12.45 7.35
CA ASP A 649 18.33 12.82 8.36
C ASP A 649 16.90 12.28 8.11
N GLY A 650 16.66 11.63 6.97
CA GLY A 650 15.36 11.05 6.63
C GLY A 650 14.31 12.05 6.13
N THR A 651 14.66 13.30 5.85
CA THR A 651 13.69 14.38 5.55
C THR A 651 13.56 14.75 4.07
N LYS A 652 14.45 14.24 3.21
CA LYS A 652 14.49 14.54 1.77
C LYS A 652 14.76 13.28 0.96
N VAL A 653 14.42 13.32 -0.32
CA VAL A 653 14.77 12.29 -1.31
C VAL A 653 15.55 12.91 -2.47
N LEU A 654 16.57 12.21 -2.95
CA LEU A 654 17.35 12.59 -4.11
C LEU A 654 16.60 12.21 -5.38
N LEU A 655 16.38 13.17 -6.27
CA LEU A 655 15.81 12.94 -7.59
C LEU A 655 16.69 13.58 -8.67
N GLY A 656 16.78 12.92 -9.82
CA GLY A 656 17.54 13.34 -10.99
C GLY A 656 16.67 13.58 -12.22
N ARG A 657 17.20 14.32 -13.19
CA ARG A 657 16.61 14.47 -14.53
C ARG A 657 17.66 14.50 -15.62
N GLN A 658 17.27 14.00 -16.80
CA GLN A 658 18.05 14.09 -18.02
C GLN A 658 17.64 15.32 -18.85
N ARG A 659 18.56 15.84 -19.66
CA ARG A 659 18.35 17.04 -20.50
C ARG A 659 17.15 16.93 -21.46
N ARG A 660 16.86 15.72 -21.95
CA ARG A 660 15.77 15.45 -22.89
C ARG A 660 14.37 15.42 -22.25
N TRP A 661 14.27 15.41 -20.92
CA TRP A 661 12.98 15.31 -20.24
C TRP A 661 12.27 16.66 -20.16
N PRO A 662 10.91 16.69 -20.12
CA PRO A 662 10.15 17.92 -19.92
C PRO A 662 10.64 18.68 -18.70
N GLN A 663 10.67 20.02 -18.73
CA GLN A 663 11.13 20.81 -17.58
C GLN A 663 10.36 20.42 -16.30
N TYR A 664 11.06 20.48 -15.16
CA TYR A 664 10.56 20.13 -13.83
C TYR A 664 10.15 18.66 -13.62
N TRP A 665 10.32 17.80 -14.63
CA TRP A 665 10.11 16.35 -14.51
C TRP A 665 11.36 15.66 -13.98
N PHE A 666 11.25 15.05 -12.80
CA PHE A 666 12.33 14.36 -12.08
C PHE A 666 11.94 12.92 -11.75
N SER A 667 12.92 12.05 -11.59
CA SER A 667 12.74 10.65 -11.22
C SER A 667 13.83 10.16 -10.27
N THR A 668 13.66 8.95 -9.75
CA THR A 668 14.74 8.21 -9.08
C THR A 668 15.88 7.93 -10.06
N LEU A 669 17.10 7.80 -9.53
CA LEU A 669 18.26 7.39 -10.32
C LEU A 669 18.15 5.91 -10.68
N ALA A 670 18.75 5.50 -11.80
CA ALA A 670 18.68 4.13 -12.28
C ALA A 670 19.79 3.80 -13.26
N GLY A 671 20.38 2.61 -13.13
CA GLY A 671 21.45 2.16 -14.01
C GLY A 671 21.58 0.64 -14.07
N PHE A 672 22.41 0.16 -14.98
CA PHE A 672 22.60 -1.28 -15.19
C PHE A 672 23.49 -1.86 -14.09
N GLN A 673 23.14 -3.06 -13.62
CA GLN A 673 24.06 -3.83 -12.78
C GLN A 673 25.19 -4.39 -13.65
N GLU A 674 26.44 -4.21 -13.24
CA GLU A 674 27.60 -4.73 -13.97
C GLU A 674 27.93 -6.18 -13.58
N PRO A 675 28.63 -6.92 -14.47
CA PRO A 675 29.07 -8.28 -14.17
C PRO A 675 29.96 -8.34 -12.91
N GLY A 676 29.55 -9.16 -11.94
CA GLY A 676 30.31 -9.37 -10.70
C GLY A 676 29.89 -8.47 -9.55
N GLU A 677 28.98 -7.51 -9.76
CA GLU A 677 28.41 -6.69 -8.70
C GLU A 677 27.23 -7.38 -8.03
N SER A 678 27.04 -7.13 -6.74
CA SER A 678 25.74 -7.29 -6.07
C SER A 678 24.79 -6.14 -6.43
N ILE A 679 23.49 -6.33 -6.16
CA ILE A 679 22.48 -5.28 -6.42
C ILE A 679 22.78 -4.04 -5.57
N GLU A 680 23.20 -4.24 -4.33
CA GLU A 680 23.53 -3.16 -3.41
C GLU A 680 24.81 -2.43 -3.82
N GLU A 681 25.80 -3.11 -4.42
CA GLU A 681 26.97 -2.46 -5.02
C GLU A 681 26.59 -1.61 -6.23
N ALA A 682 25.78 -2.14 -7.14
CA ALA A 682 25.29 -1.39 -8.30
C ALA A 682 24.52 -0.13 -7.87
N VAL A 683 23.64 -0.22 -6.86
CA VAL A 683 22.95 0.96 -6.30
C VAL A 683 23.94 2.01 -5.78
N ARG A 684 24.99 1.58 -5.07
CA ARG A 684 25.98 2.53 -4.53
C ARG A 684 26.83 3.16 -5.63
N ARG A 685 27.27 2.36 -6.61
CA ARG A 685 28.06 2.82 -7.75
C ARG A 685 27.27 3.84 -8.57
N GLU A 686 26.08 3.47 -9.03
CA GLU A 686 25.26 4.33 -9.90
C GLU A 686 24.91 5.67 -9.23
N VAL A 687 24.54 5.66 -7.95
CA VAL A 687 24.27 6.92 -7.23
C VAL A 687 25.51 7.79 -7.13
N TRP A 688 26.68 7.18 -6.89
CA TRP A 688 27.93 7.92 -6.78
C TRP A 688 28.40 8.46 -8.14
N GLU A 689 28.28 7.68 -9.21
CA GLU A 689 28.64 8.09 -10.58
C GLU A 689 27.75 9.21 -11.09
N GLU A 690 26.43 9.09 -10.95
CA GLU A 690 25.50 10.08 -11.49
C GLU A 690 25.40 11.35 -10.64
N SER A 691 25.56 11.24 -9.32
CA SER A 691 25.24 12.33 -8.40
C SER A 691 26.33 12.70 -7.39
N GLY A 692 27.40 11.91 -7.27
CA GLY A 692 28.45 12.10 -6.25
C GLY A 692 28.03 11.73 -4.82
N VAL A 693 26.74 11.43 -4.59
CA VAL A 693 26.22 11.06 -3.26
C VAL A 693 26.71 9.67 -2.87
N THR A 694 27.15 9.52 -1.62
CA THR A 694 27.59 8.22 -1.09
C THR A 694 26.47 7.56 -0.29
N VAL A 695 26.20 6.29 -0.58
CA VAL A 695 25.07 5.55 -0.01
C VAL A 695 25.56 4.45 0.93
N GLY A 696 25.01 4.41 2.14
CA GLY A 696 25.29 3.38 3.13
C GLY A 696 24.36 2.18 2.98
N ARG A 697 23.27 2.19 3.74
CA ARG A 697 22.27 1.11 3.74
C ARG A 697 21.48 1.10 2.43
N VAL A 698 21.23 -0.09 1.90
CA VAL A 698 20.37 -0.35 0.74
C VAL A 698 19.37 -1.43 1.12
N ILE A 699 18.09 -1.25 0.77
CA ILE A 699 17.01 -2.20 1.01
C ILE A 699 16.29 -2.43 -0.30
N LEU A 700 16.14 -3.70 -0.71
CA LEU A 700 15.34 -4.05 -1.87
C LEU A 700 13.86 -3.93 -1.53
N HIS A 701 13.08 -3.31 -2.43
CA HIS A 701 11.66 -3.04 -2.22
C HIS A 701 10.78 -3.90 -3.12
N SER A 702 10.98 -3.82 -4.44
CA SER A 702 10.12 -4.47 -5.44
C SER A 702 10.86 -4.64 -6.75
N SER A 703 10.34 -5.45 -7.67
CA SER A 703 10.83 -5.51 -9.05
C SER A 703 9.73 -5.30 -10.07
N GLN A 704 10.09 -4.78 -11.25
CA GLN A 704 9.16 -4.53 -12.36
C GLN A 704 9.83 -4.90 -13.69
N PRO A 705 9.25 -5.84 -14.49
CA PRO A 705 9.73 -6.08 -15.84
C PRO A 705 9.57 -4.82 -16.70
N TRP A 706 10.61 -4.50 -17.46
CA TRP A 706 10.64 -3.32 -18.33
C TRP A 706 11.05 -3.71 -19.75
N PRO A 707 10.08 -3.95 -20.63
CA PRO A 707 10.28 -4.61 -21.94
C PRO A 707 10.76 -3.63 -23.02
N PHE A 708 11.68 -2.73 -22.66
CA PHE A 708 12.21 -1.69 -23.55
C PHE A 708 13.74 -1.57 -23.41
N PRO A 709 14.51 -2.57 -23.87
CA PRO A 709 14.05 -3.76 -24.59
C PRO A 709 13.75 -4.99 -23.71
N ALA A 710 14.55 -5.25 -22.67
CA ALA A 710 14.44 -6.47 -21.86
C ALA A 710 15.09 -6.31 -20.46
N SER A 711 14.75 -5.22 -19.75
CA SER A 711 15.28 -4.98 -18.42
C SER A 711 14.39 -5.58 -17.33
N LEU A 712 15.00 -5.98 -16.22
CA LEU A 712 14.32 -6.20 -14.95
C LEU A 712 14.68 -5.04 -14.02
N MET A 713 13.72 -4.14 -13.79
CA MET A 713 13.92 -3.05 -12.84
C MET A 713 13.87 -3.60 -11.42
N ILE A 714 14.93 -3.38 -10.67
CA ILE A 714 15.08 -3.80 -9.27
C ILE A 714 15.05 -2.54 -8.43
N GLY A 715 13.91 -2.32 -7.79
CA GLY A 715 13.64 -1.15 -6.97
C GLY A 715 14.30 -1.27 -5.60
N ALA A 716 15.08 -0.26 -5.22
CA ALA A 716 15.75 -0.19 -3.94
C ALA A 716 15.51 1.16 -3.23
N ILE A 717 15.61 1.15 -1.91
CA ILE A 717 15.63 2.35 -1.08
C ILE A 717 17.00 2.41 -0.40
N GLY A 718 17.72 3.50 -0.63
CA GLY A 718 19.04 3.74 -0.04
C GLY A 718 19.03 4.89 0.95
N GLN A 719 19.99 4.91 1.88
CA GLN A 719 20.21 6.05 2.78
C GLN A 719 21.59 6.66 2.53
N ALA A 720 21.62 7.97 2.29
CA ALA A 720 22.85 8.71 2.12
C ALA A 720 23.68 8.77 3.42
N MET A 721 25.00 8.78 3.28
CA MET A 721 25.92 9.00 4.39
C MET A 721 25.91 10.48 4.78
N PRO A 722 25.96 10.82 6.09
CA PRO A 722 25.90 12.20 6.54
C PRO A 722 27.13 13.02 6.15
N GLY A 723 27.00 14.35 6.16
CA GLY A 723 28.11 15.28 5.95
C GLY A 723 28.50 15.40 4.49
N ASP A 724 29.77 15.11 4.16
CA ASP A 724 30.25 15.17 2.77
C ASP A 724 29.56 14.14 1.87
N GLY A 725 28.98 13.09 2.45
CA GLY A 725 28.28 12.05 1.69
C GLY A 725 26.98 12.50 1.02
N GLU A 726 26.39 13.64 1.41
CA GLU A 726 25.16 14.19 0.82
C GLU A 726 25.44 15.24 -0.27
N LYS A 727 26.71 15.56 -0.52
CA LYS A 727 27.10 16.58 -1.52
C LYS A 727 26.84 16.05 -2.93
N ILE A 728 26.04 16.81 -3.68
CA ILE A 728 25.77 16.51 -5.08
C ILE A 728 26.92 17.03 -5.94
N PHE A 729 27.48 16.16 -6.78
CA PHE A 729 28.49 16.46 -7.78
C PHE A 729 28.21 15.68 -9.07
N LEU A 730 27.82 16.40 -10.13
CA LEU A 730 27.45 15.84 -11.44
C LEU A 730 28.64 15.79 -12.42
N GLY A 731 29.88 15.82 -11.91
CA GLY A 731 31.08 15.89 -12.74
C GLY A 731 31.76 14.54 -12.99
N HIS A 732 31.25 13.46 -12.41
CA HIS A 732 31.76 12.10 -12.65
C HIS A 732 31.19 11.52 -13.94
N ASP A 733 29.91 11.76 -14.22
CA ASP A 733 29.22 11.39 -15.46
C ASP A 733 28.34 12.54 -15.99
N ALA A 734 28.16 12.61 -17.31
CA ALA A 734 27.37 13.61 -18.02
C ALA A 734 25.91 13.18 -18.29
N GLU A 735 25.42 12.11 -17.66
CA GLU A 735 24.06 11.60 -17.89
C GLU A 735 22.95 12.53 -17.37
N LEU A 736 23.14 13.10 -16.17
CA LEU A 736 22.15 13.98 -15.55
C LEU A 736 22.37 15.45 -15.91
N GLU A 737 21.28 16.13 -16.23
CA GLU A 737 21.27 17.60 -16.31
C GLU A 737 21.22 18.22 -14.91
N SER A 738 20.50 17.58 -13.98
CA SER A 738 20.35 18.06 -12.61
C SER A 738 20.00 16.90 -11.68
N ALA A 739 20.59 16.89 -10.49
CA ALA A 739 20.11 16.13 -9.33
C ALA A 739 19.87 17.09 -8.16
N LYS A 740 18.82 16.86 -7.37
CA LYS A 740 18.45 17.71 -6.24
C LYS A 740 17.86 16.90 -5.10
N TRP A 741 18.07 17.40 -3.88
CA TRP A 741 17.35 16.94 -2.69
C TRP A 741 15.99 17.64 -2.60
N PHE A 742 14.91 16.87 -2.62
CA PHE A 742 13.55 17.38 -2.47
C PHE A 742 12.99 17.04 -1.08
N PRO A 743 12.44 18.00 -0.33
CA PRO A 743 11.72 17.73 0.92
C PRO A 743 10.57 16.77 0.71
N LEU A 744 10.36 15.83 1.64
CA LEU A 744 9.30 14.82 1.50
C LEU A 744 7.89 15.43 1.38
N GLU A 745 7.63 16.60 1.98
CA GLU A 745 6.35 17.29 1.85
C GLU A 745 6.09 17.81 0.42
N GLU A 746 7.12 18.36 -0.24
CA GLU A 746 7.03 18.80 -1.65
C GLU A 746 6.77 17.61 -2.58
N VAL A 747 7.46 16.49 -2.29
CA VAL A 747 7.28 15.24 -3.04
C VAL A 747 5.88 14.67 -2.84
N LYS A 748 5.33 14.74 -1.62
CA LYS A 748 3.98 14.30 -1.32
C LYS A 748 2.93 15.09 -2.10
N GLU A 749 3.10 16.41 -2.21
CA GLU A 749 2.24 17.25 -3.04
C GLU A 749 2.34 16.86 -4.52
N ALA A 750 3.56 16.66 -5.02
CA ALA A 750 3.81 16.24 -6.40
C ALA A 750 3.26 14.84 -6.73
N LEU A 751 3.21 13.91 -5.77
CA LEU A 751 2.58 12.60 -5.96
C LEU A 751 1.07 12.70 -6.19
N VAL A 752 0.42 13.75 -5.66
CA VAL A 752 -1.02 14.00 -5.82
C VAL A 752 -1.30 14.82 -7.08
N LEU A 753 -0.55 15.90 -7.30
CA LEU A 753 -0.88 16.92 -8.31
C LEU A 753 0.09 16.95 -9.52
N GLY A 754 1.23 16.29 -9.43
CA GLY A 754 2.35 16.44 -10.38
C GLY A 754 2.72 15.18 -11.17
N THR A 755 1.91 14.11 -11.12
CA THR A 755 2.24 12.85 -11.83
C THR A 755 1.79 12.89 -13.29
N SER A 756 2.66 12.43 -14.21
CA SER A 756 2.36 12.38 -15.65
C SER A 756 3.27 11.39 -16.38
N ASN A 757 2.84 10.85 -17.52
CA ASN A 757 3.73 10.06 -18.37
C ASN A 757 4.84 10.93 -18.94
N LEU A 758 6.00 10.31 -19.23
CA LEU A 758 7.10 11.04 -19.83
C LEU A 758 6.74 11.49 -21.25
N GLY A 759 6.72 12.81 -21.48
CA GLY A 759 6.39 13.41 -22.77
C GLY A 759 4.97 13.99 -22.86
N GLU A 760 4.11 13.68 -21.89
CA GLU A 760 2.81 14.33 -21.76
C GLU A 760 2.94 15.74 -21.14
N GLY A 761 1.92 16.57 -21.40
CA GLY A 761 1.77 17.87 -20.75
C GLY A 761 1.64 17.75 -19.23
N ALA A 762 1.68 18.89 -18.55
CA ALA A 762 1.38 18.91 -17.12
C ALA A 762 -0.07 18.45 -16.86
N PRO A 763 -0.33 17.71 -15.77
CA PRO A 763 -1.68 17.27 -15.42
C PRO A 763 -2.56 18.46 -15.02
N GLU A 764 -3.89 18.26 -15.04
CA GLU A 764 -4.86 19.28 -14.64
C GLU A 764 -4.66 19.66 -13.16
N GLY A 765 -4.60 20.96 -12.86
CA GLY A 765 -4.32 21.48 -11.51
C GLY A 765 -2.84 21.64 -11.15
N TYR A 766 -1.92 21.30 -12.06
CA TYR A 766 -0.49 21.54 -11.84
C TYR A 766 -0.13 23.03 -11.86
N VAL A 767 0.75 23.42 -10.92
CA VAL A 767 1.31 24.78 -10.84
C VAL A 767 2.65 24.81 -11.58
N GLU A 768 2.77 25.71 -12.56
CA GLU A 768 4.01 25.84 -13.36
C GLU A 768 5.24 26.04 -12.48
N GLY A 769 6.30 25.27 -12.75
CA GLY A 769 7.53 25.25 -11.95
C GLY A 769 7.54 24.30 -10.74
N ALA A 770 6.41 23.68 -10.39
CA ALA A 770 6.35 22.66 -9.33
C ALA A 770 7.01 21.34 -9.74
N LEU A 771 7.31 20.46 -8.78
CA LEU A 771 7.90 19.16 -9.06
C LEU A 771 6.92 18.26 -9.84
N ARG A 772 7.37 17.70 -10.97
CA ARG A 772 6.65 16.65 -11.70
C ARG A 772 7.32 15.30 -11.52
N LEU A 773 6.49 14.27 -11.35
CA LEU A 773 6.92 12.91 -11.05
C LEU A 773 6.40 11.89 -12.09
N PRO A 774 7.00 10.69 -12.15
CA PRO A 774 6.52 9.60 -12.98
C PRO A 774 5.10 9.17 -12.61
N PRO A 775 4.36 8.53 -13.56
CA PRO A 775 3.00 8.10 -13.32
C PRO A 775 2.93 7.02 -12.23
N GLN A 776 1.76 6.87 -11.63
CA GLN A 776 1.54 5.94 -10.52
C GLN A 776 1.92 4.48 -10.83
N THR A 777 1.84 4.03 -12.07
CA THR A 777 2.19 2.65 -12.46
C THR A 777 3.70 2.41 -12.60
N ALA A 778 4.54 3.45 -12.59
CA ALA A 778 5.99 3.33 -12.68
C ALA A 778 6.63 2.92 -11.35
N ILE A 779 7.62 2.01 -11.37
CA ILE A 779 8.37 1.61 -10.17
C ILE A 779 9.03 2.80 -9.45
N ALA A 780 9.52 3.80 -10.20
CA ALA A 780 10.05 5.04 -9.64
C ALA A 780 9.03 5.74 -8.72
N ASN A 781 7.79 5.89 -9.18
CA ASN A 781 6.71 6.48 -8.38
C ASN A 781 6.40 5.61 -7.15
N ARG A 782 6.37 4.28 -7.31
CA ARG A 782 6.15 3.35 -6.18
C ARG A 782 7.22 3.48 -5.10
N LEU A 783 8.49 3.61 -5.48
CA LEU A 783 9.60 3.82 -4.54
C LEU A 783 9.48 5.18 -3.83
N ILE A 784 9.16 6.24 -4.57
CA ILE A 784 8.98 7.58 -4.01
C ILE A 784 7.82 7.58 -2.99
N THR A 785 6.69 6.96 -3.33
CA THR A 785 5.55 6.79 -2.42
C THR A 785 5.95 6.02 -1.15
N ALA A 786 6.67 4.91 -1.28
CA ALA A 786 7.15 4.12 -0.14
C ALA A 786 8.09 4.93 0.78
N VAL A 787 8.91 5.83 0.22
CA VAL A 787 9.77 6.75 0.98
C VAL A 787 8.93 7.77 1.76
N VAL A 788 7.95 8.40 1.12
CA VAL A 788 7.03 9.39 1.74
C VAL A 788 6.19 8.75 2.85
N GLU A 789 5.71 7.53 2.65
CA GLU A 789 4.91 6.78 3.62
C GLU A 789 5.77 6.11 4.72
N GLN A 790 7.10 6.29 4.69
CA GLN A 790 8.07 5.77 5.66
C GLN A 790 8.13 4.23 5.76
N TRP A 791 7.78 3.49 4.71
CA TRP A 791 7.79 2.02 4.69
C TRP A 791 9.21 1.40 4.77
N TRP A 792 10.26 2.23 4.74
CA TRP A 792 11.67 1.84 4.88
C TRP A 792 12.18 1.93 6.34
N VAL A 793 11.41 2.54 7.24
CA VAL A 793 11.73 2.61 8.66
C VAL A 793 11.27 1.30 9.31
N GLN A 794 12.21 0.43 9.66
CA GLN A 794 11.91 -0.67 10.58
C GLN A 794 11.26 -0.04 11.83
N PRO A 795 10.10 -0.51 12.32
CA PRO A 795 9.57 -0.03 13.59
C PRO A 795 10.68 -0.15 14.62
N LYS A 796 10.97 0.93 15.35
CA LYS A 796 11.93 0.90 16.46
C LYS A 796 11.58 -0.31 17.34
N MET A 797 12.47 -1.30 17.36
CA MET A 797 12.38 -2.44 18.27
C MET A 797 12.34 -1.98 19.72
#